data_AF-A0A9D2AXF1-F1
#
_entry.id   AF-A0A9D2AXF1-F1
#
_cell.length_a   1.000
_cell.length_b   1.000
_cell.length_c   1.000
_cell.angle_alpha   90.00
_cell.angle_beta   90.00
_cell.angle_gamma   90.00
#
_symmetry.space_group_name_H-M   'P 1'
#
loop_
_entity.id
_entity.type
_entity.pdbx_description
1 polymer ?
#
loop_
_entity_poly.entity_id
_entity_poly.type
_entity_poly.pdbx_seq_one_letter_code
_entity_poly.pdbx_strand_id
1 'polypeptide(L)'
;MNDSKLKRFFQDFYLVFVLIFLYAPILTMMVLSFNTSKSRTDWGGFTLDWYAQMFESSSIMDALYNTLLIAFISALAATILGTVAAIGISSMKKTPRNIAMGINNIPMLNSEIVTGISLMLAFLAFGISLGFKTILLSHITFCVPYVILSVMPKLKQTSRYTYEAAMDLGAGPVEAFFRVVLPDIMPGVLSGFLLAFTMSLDDFIITHFTRGAGINTLSTLIYSEVRRGIKPSMYALSTVIFVTVLALLLITNFSSEKQGKSRGLPLTEAEKAKRRHVENVRKGLLVTASFFVVAAVSFTTYRHFASPASNELYVYNWGEYIDESVIQDFEAETGIHVVYDLFETNEEMYPVIEAGGVAYDVVCPSDYMIQKMVENDLLAEIDFDNIPNIDQIDPEYMERSKAFDPENKYSVPYTWGTVGILYNDKRLEELGVEPPDSWMDLWDPRLSGEILMQDSVRDAFMCALKPLGYSLNSTDPGELEEAKELLIQQKPLVQAYVIDQVRDKMLGEEAAVGVIYSGEMLYLQELAEGKDFHLEYVIPEEGTNLWIDSWVIPKNARNKENAEKWIDFLCRPDIAKRNFEYITYATPNRGAFELLDPELQQNKAVFPDWDSLQDAEVYQYLGDEVDSLYNELWKEVKSN
;
A
#
# COMPACT_ATOMS: atom_id res chain seq x y z
N MET A 1 37.02 -30.70 -22.88
CA MET A 1 35.80 -29.96 -23.27
C MET A 1 36.24 -28.52 -23.51
N ASN A 2 36.01 -27.93 -24.70
CA ASN A 2 36.53 -26.60 -25.04
C ASN A 2 36.11 -25.58 -23.98
N ASP A 3 37.07 -24.79 -23.49
CA ASP A 3 36.89 -23.76 -22.44
C ASP A 3 35.75 -22.78 -22.78
N SER A 4 35.54 -22.51 -24.07
CA SER A 4 34.44 -21.70 -24.59
C SER A 4 33.05 -22.34 -24.45
N LYS A 5 32.94 -23.68 -24.54
CA LYS A 5 31.67 -24.39 -24.31
C LYS A 5 31.32 -24.43 -22.84
N LEU A 6 32.32 -24.58 -21.96
CA LEU A 6 32.11 -24.60 -20.52
C LEU A 6 31.71 -23.21 -20.01
N LYS A 7 32.37 -22.15 -20.47
CA LYS A 7 31.99 -20.76 -20.15
C LYS A 7 30.57 -20.42 -20.62
N ARG A 8 30.21 -20.84 -21.84
CA ARG A 8 28.85 -20.63 -22.38
C ARG A 8 27.80 -21.41 -21.59
N PHE A 9 28.10 -22.64 -21.18
CA PHE A 9 27.23 -23.41 -20.28
C PHE A 9 27.00 -22.69 -18.95
N PHE A 10 28.03 -22.17 -18.29
CA PHE A 10 27.86 -21.41 -17.05
C PHE A 10 27.08 -20.09 -17.24
N GLN A 11 27.27 -19.40 -18.37
CA GLN A 11 26.49 -18.20 -18.70
C GLN A 11 25.01 -18.52 -18.93
N ASP A 12 24.72 -19.56 -19.71
CA ASP A 12 23.36 -20.01 -20.00
C ASP A 12 22.69 -20.53 -18.71
N PHE A 13 23.41 -21.29 -17.88
CA PHE A 13 22.93 -21.76 -16.58
C PHE A 13 22.62 -20.61 -15.62
N TYR A 14 23.54 -19.64 -15.49
CA TYR A 14 23.32 -18.47 -14.65
C TYR A 14 22.10 -17.67 -15.12
N LEU A 15 21.93 -17.49 -16.43
CA LEU A 15 20.77 -16.80 -16.99
C LEU A 15 19.46 -17.57 -16.72
N VAL A 16 19.44 -18.89 -16.91
CA VAL A 16 18.27 -19.72 -16.59
C VAL A 16 17.97 -19.67 -15.10
N PHE A 17 18.97 -19.73 -14.23
CA PHE A 17 18.80 -19.63 -12.79
C PHE A 17 18.20 -18.28 -12.37
N VAL A 18 18.71 -17.18 -12.92
CA VAL A 18 18.15 -15.83 -12.68
C VAL A 18 16.71 -15.74 -13.17
N LEU A 19 16.38 -16.31 -14.35
CA LEU A 19 15.01 -16.36 -14.83
C LEU A 19 14.10 -17.18 -13.91
N ILE A 20 14.53 -18.37 -13.47
CA ILE A 20 13.73 -19.17 -12.52
C ILE A 20 13.53 -18.40 -11.23
N PHE A 21 14.57 -17.78 -10.68
CA PHE A 21 14.48 -16.99 -9.45
C PHE A 21 13.49 -15.83 -9.58
N LEU A 22 13.48 -15.12 -10.71
CA LEU A 22 12.57 -13.99 -10.95
C LEU A 22 11.11 -14.43 -11.23
N TYR A 23 10.89 -15.50 -12.00
CA TYR A 23 9.56 -15.89 -12.46
C TYR A 23 8.90 -16.98 -11.60
N ALA A 24 9.63 -17.74 -10.79
CA ALA A 24 9.06 -18.78 -9.94
C ALA A 24 8.04 -18.22 -8.94
N PRO A 25 8.28 -17.11 -8.21
CA PRO A 25 7.28 -16.54 -7.31
C PRO A 25 6.00 -16.15 -8.05
N ILE A 26 6.13 -15.56 -9.25
CA ILE A 26 4.98 -15.18 -10.08
C ILE A 26 4.17 -16.41 -10.48
N LEU A 27 4.85 -17.49 -10.89
CA LEU A 27 4.18 -18.75 -11.22
C LEU A 27 3.48 -19.37 -10.02
N THR A 28 4.08 -19.32 -8.83
CA THR A 28 3.43 -19.78 -7.59
C THR A 28 2.15 -18.99 -7.32
N MET A 29 2.20 -17.67 -7.44
CA MET A 29 1.03 -16.80 -7.29
C MET A 29 -0.06 -17.14 -8.32
N MET A 30 0.34 -17.41 -9.58
CA MET A 30 -0.60 -17.85 -10.61
C MET A 30 -1.26 -19.18 -10.26
N VAL A 31 -0.52 -20.14 -9.71
CA VAL A 31 -1.09 -21.42 -9.27
C VAL A 31 -2.04 -21.22 -8.09
N LEU A 32 -1.64 -20.41 -7.11
CA LEU A 32 -2.47 -20.07 -5.94
C LEU A 32 -3.73 -19.29 -6.31
N SER A 33 -3.75 -18.58 -7.45
CA SER A 33 -4.97 -17.92 -7.96
C SER A 33 -6.12 -18.88 -8.27
N PHE A 34 -5.83 -20.19 -8.38
CA PHE A 34 -6.82 -21.24 -8.56
C PHE A 34 -7.09 -22.03 -7.28
N ASN A 35 -6.42 -21.72 -6.16
CA ASN A 35 -6.61 -22.42 -4.89
C ASN A 35 -7.91 -21.96 -4.22
N THR A 36 -8.72 -22.89 -3.73
CA THR A 36 -9.95 -22.57 -3.00
C THR A 36 -9.67 -22.07 -1.57
N SER A 37 -8.54 -22.48 -0.98
CA SER A 37 -8.12 -22.04 0.35
C SER A 37 -7.53 -20.63 0.33
N LYS A 38 -7.72 -19.88 1.42
CA LYS A 38 -7.01 -18.60 1.69
C LYS A 38 -5.56 -18.83 2.15
N SER A 39 -5.24 -20.02 2.65
CA SER A 39 -3.90 -20.40 3.10
C SER A 39 -2.93 -20.57 1.91
N ARG A 40 -1.67 -20.15 2.11
CA ARG A 40 -0.57 -20.33 1.15
C ARG A 40 0.00 -21.74 1.18
N THR A 41 -0.18 -22.47 2.26
CA THR A 41 0.41 -23.79 2.51
C THR A 41 -0.55 -24.93 2.17
N ASP A 42 -1.86 -24.68 2.22
CA ASP A 42 -2.88 -25.72 2.08
C ASP A 42 -3.65 -25.61 0.77
N TRP A 43 -3.63 -26.68 -0.03
CA TRP A 43 -4.39 -26.76 -1.27
C TRP A 43 -5.82 -27.24 -1.02
N GLY A 44 -6.78 -26.33 -1.06
CA GLY A 44 -8.20 -26.60 -0.80
C GLY A 44 -9.01 -27.10 -2.00
N GLY A 45 -8.50 -26.95 -3.23
CA GLY A 45 -9.22 -27.32 -4.47
C GLY A 45 -9.05 -26.30 -5.59
N PHE A 46 -9.64 -26.56 -6.77
CA PHE A 46 -9.60 -25.65 -7.91
C PHE A 46 -10.84 -24.73 -7.94
N THR A 47 -10.64 -23.41 -8.05
CA THR A 47 -11.72 -22.41 -8.21
C THR A 47 -11.37 -21.31 -9.23
N LEU A 48 -12.41 -20.64 -9.73
CA LEU A 48 -12.33 -19.39 -10.51
C LEU A 48 -13.06 -18.22 -9.82
N ASP A 49 -13.58 -18.43 -8.62
CA ASP A 49 -14.42 -17.44 -7.92
C ASP A 49 -13.66 -16.15 -7.65
N TRP A 50 -12.35 -16.24 -7.38
CA TRP A 50 -11.46 -15.10 -7.19
C TRP A 50 -11.40 -14.17 -8.41
N TYR A 51 -11.51 -14.72 -9.63
CA TYR A 51 -11.55 -13.93 -10.85
C TYR A 51 -12.89 -13.20 -10.98
N ALA A 52 -14.01 -13.83 -10.58
CA ALA A 52 -15.31 -13.17 -10.57
C ALA A 52 -15.34 -12.04 -9.53
N GLN A 53 -14.91 -12.31 -8.30
CA GLN A 53 -14.79 -11.31 -7.22
C GLN A 53 -13.89 -10.14 -7.61
N MET A 54 -12.80 -10.40 -8.34
CA MET A 54 -11.92 -9.35 -8.85
C MET A 54 -12.66 -8.40 -9.79
N PHE A 55 -13.52 -8.90 -10.69
CA PHE A 55 -14.31 -8.05 -11.60
C PHE A 55 -15.53 -7.39 -10.94
N GLU A 56 -16.05 -7.97 -9.86
CA GLU A 56 -17.14 -7.39 -9.06
C GLU A 56 -16.65 -6.28 -8.13
N SER A 57 -15.36 -6.28 -7.76
CA SER A 57 -14.76 -5.24 -6.93
C SER A 57 -14.67 -3.90 -7.69
N SER A 58 -15.47 -2.92 -7.24
CA SER A 58 -15.41 -1.54 -7.72
C SER A 58 -14.01 -0.95 -7.51
N SER A 59 -13.40 -1.17 -6.34
CA SER A 59 -12.06 -0.69 -6.02
C SER A 59 -11.00 -1.16 -7.03
N ILE A 60 -10.98 -2.47 -7.37
CA ILE A 60 -10.02 -3.01 -8.35
C ILE A 60 -10.29 -2.45 -9.75
N MET A 61 -11.56 -2.35 -10.16
CA MET A 61 -11.93 -1.83 -11.48
C MET A 61 -11.64 -0.34 -11.63
N ASP A 62 -11.88 0.45 -10.58
CA ASP A 62 -11.56 1.88 -10.54
C ASP A 62 -10.05 2.10 -10.54
N ALA A 63 -9.29 1.28 -9.79
CA ALA A 63 -7.83 1.31 -9.82
C ALA A 63 -7.25 0.97 -11.20
N LEU A 64 -7.78 -0.07 -11.87
CA LEU A 64 -7.44 -0.42 -13.25
C LEU A 64 -7.74 0.74 -14.21
N TYR A 65 -8.92 1.34 -14.06
CA TYR A 65 -9.35 2.47 -14.87
C TYR A 65 -8.42 3.67 -14.69
N ASN A 66 -8.14 4.07 -13.45
CA ASN A 66 -7.25 5.16 -13.10
C ASN A 66 -5.84 4.93 -13.65
N THR A 67 -5.27 3.73 -13.50
CA THR A 67 -3.94 3.38 -14.03
C THR A 67 -3.87 3.59 -15.54
N LEU A 68 -4.81 3.00 -16.29
CA LEU A 68 -4.80 3.10 -17.74
C LEU A 68 -5.05 4.52 -18.23
N LEU A 69 -5.93 5.25 -17.54
CA LEU A 69 -6.27 6.63 -17.84
C LEU A 69 -5.08 7.56 -17.62
N ILE A 70 -4.47 7.51 -16.44
CA ILE A 70 -3.31 8.32 -16.07
C ILE A 70 -2.16 8.00 -17.02
N ALA A 71 -1.83 6.72 -17.22
CA ALA A 71 -0.74 6.31 -18.10
C ALA A 71 -0.93 6.79 -19.54
N PHE A 72 -2.15 6.71 -20.08
CA PHE A 72 -2.41 7.16 -21.44
C PHE A 72 -2.35 8.67 -21.58
N ILE A 73 -3.03 9.43 -20.71
CA ILE A 73 -3.07 10.89 -20.80
C ILE A 73 -1.69 11.49 -20.51
N SER A 74 -1.00 10.99 -19.49
CA SER A 74 0.35 11.46 -19.14
C SER A 74 1.32 11.19 -20.28
N ALA A 75 1.32 9.99 -20.87
CA ALA A 75 2.18 9.64 -22.00
C ALA A 75 1.87 10.48 -23.24
N LEU A 76 0.60 10.72 -23.53
CA LEU A 76 0.19 11.55 -24.67
C LEU A 76 0.67 12.99 -24.49
N ALA A 77 0.37 13.60 -23.34
CA ALA A 77 0.78 14.97 -23.03
C ALA A 77 2.30 15.11 -22.97
N ALA A 78 3.00 14.18 -22.32
CA ALA A 78 4.45 14.13 -22.27
C ALA A 78 5.07 13.93 -23.66
N THR A 79 4.44 13.15 -24.53
CA THR A 79 4.91 12.96 -25.91
C THR A 79 4.85 14.25 -26.70
N ILE A 80 3.76 14.99 -26.59
CA ILE A 80 3.57 16.28 -27.25
C ILE A 80 4.60 17.28 -26.70
N LEU A 81 4.65 17.46 -25.38
CA LEU A 81 5.54 18.41 -24.72
C LEU A 81 7.02 18.07 -24.94
N GLY A 82 7.39 16.80 -24.78
CA GLY A 82 8.74 16.30 -24.96
C GLY A 82 9.22 16.37 -26.41
N THR A 83 8.34 16.13 -27.39
CA THR A 83 8.69 16.30 -28.81
C THR A 83 8.95 17.77 -29.13
N VAL A 84 8.07 18.68 -28.68
CA VAL A 84 8.24 20.13 -28.84
C VAL A 84 9.52 20.61 -28.16
N ALA A 85 9.76 20.17 -26.92
CA ALA A 85 10.97 20.48 -26.17
C ALA A 85 12.22 19.95 -26.86
N ALA A 86 12.20 18.71 -27.38
CA ALA A 86 13.33 18.13 -28.09
C ALA A 86 13.69 18.94 -29.35
N ILE A 87 12.69 19.37 -30.14
CA ILE A 87 12.89 20.24 -31.30
C ILE A 87 13.48 21.59 -30.87
N GLY A 88 12.93 22.21 -29.82
CA GLY A 88 13.42 23.47 -29.28
C GLY A 88 14.88 23.38 -28.81
N ILE A 89 15.18 22.40 -27.95
CA ILE A 89 16.53 22.13 -27.42
C ILE A 89 17.52 21.83 -28.55
N SER A 90 17.10 21.09 -29.58
CA SER A 90 17.96 20.78 -30.74
C SER A 90 18.40 22.02 -31.53
N SER A 91 17.59 23.08 -31.47
CA SER A 91 17.80 24.36 -32.17
C SER A 91 18.54 25.40 -31.32
N MET A 92 18.71 25.16 -30.00
CA MET A 92 19.44 26.05 -29.09
C MET A 92 20.96 26.01 -29.29
N LYS A 93 21.64 27.11 -28.94
CA LYS A 93 23.11 27.19 -28.82
C LYS A 93 23.61 26.29 -27.67
N LYS A 94 24.91 26.00 -27.63
CA LYS A 94 25.54 25.04 -26.69
C LYS A 94 25.19 25.30 -25.21
N THR A 95 25.33 26.53 -24.73
CA THR A 95 25.11 26.84 -23.31
C THR A 95 23.63 26.75 -22.89
N PRO A 96 22.66 27.39 -23.55
CA PRO A 96 21.24 27.23 -23.22
C PRO A 96 20.77 25.78 -23.36
N ARG A 97 21.26 25.05 -24.36
CA ARG A 97 20.98 23.62 -24.54
C ARG A 97 21.40 22.79 -23.33
N ASN A 98 22.62 23.01 -22.84
CA ASN A 98 23.13 22.28 -21.68
C ASN A 98 22.32 22.57 -20.41
N ILE A 99 21.90 23.83 -20.20
CA ILE A 99 21.05 24.21 -19.06
C ILE A 99 19.68 23.54 -19.17
N ALA A 100 19.03 23.64 -20.34
CA ALA A 100 17.72 23.03 -20.57
C ALA A 100 17.75 21.51 -20.39
N MET A 101 18.79 20.83 -20.90
CA MET A 101 19.00 19.40 -20.69
C MET A 101 19.28 19.07 -19.21
N GLY A 102 20.01 19.93 -18.49
CA GLY A 102 20.26 19.77 -17.06
C GLY A 102 18.97 19.78 -16.25
N ILE A 103 18.11 20.79 -16.48
CA ILE A 103 16.79 20.89 -15.82
C ILE A 103 15.92 19.70 -16.18
N ASN A 104 15.85 19.34 -17.46
CA ASN A 104 15.07 18.21 -17.94
C ASN A 104 15.47 16.89 -17.29
N ASN A 105 16.75 16.71 -16.96
CA ASN A 105 17.23 15.45 -16.42
C ASN A 105 17.05 15.34 -14.89
N ILE A 106 16.62 16.39 -14.19
CA ILE A 106 16.44 16.36 -12.72
C ILE A 106 15.53 15.20 -12.28
N PRO A 107 14.31 15.01 -12.86
CA PRO A 107 13.44 13.90 -12.46
C PRO A 107 14.04 12.52 -12.72
N MET A 108 14.93 12.40 -13.71
CA MET A 108 15.59 11.13 -14.05
C MET A 108 16.82 10.83 -13.21
N LEU A 109 17.44 11.85 -12.60
CA LEU A 109 18.67 11.71 -11.83
C LEU A 109 18.40 11.56 -10.34
N ASN A 110 17.28 12.11 -9.86
CA ASN A 110 16.84 11.95 -8.48
C ASN A 110 16.17 10.59 -8.28
N SER A 111 16.10 10.13 -7.02
CA SER A 111 15.21 9.03 -6.70
C SER A 111 13.76 9.44 -6.92
N GLU A 112 12.92 8.47 -7.28
CA GLU A 112 11.48 8.71 -7.47
C GLU A 112 10.82 9.23 -6.18
N ILE A 113 11.28 8.77 -5.01
CA ILE A 113 10.80 9.22 -3.69
C ILE A 113 11.02 10.72 -3.51
N VAL A 114 12.24 11.20 -3.79
CA VAL A 114 12.56 12.63 -3.69
C VAL A 114 11.67 13.43 -4.64
N THR A 115 11.44 12.92 -5.85
CA THR A 115 10.58 13.58 -6.85
C THR A 115 9.11 13.62 -6.38
N GLY A 116 8.58 12.50 -5.88
CA GLY A 116 7.20 12.40 -5.38
C GLY A 116 6.93 13.34 -4.20
N ILE A 117 7.76 13.30 -3.16
CA ILE A 117 7.63 14.16 -1.98
C ILE A 117 7.81 15.65 -2.37
N SER A 118 8.78 15.96 -3.24
CA SER A 118 8.98 17.36 -3.68
C SER A 118 7.77 17.91 -4.44
N LEU A 119 7.14 17.10 -5.30
CA LEU A 119 5.94 17.48 -6.03
C LEU A 119 4.74 17.62 -5.11
N MET A 120 4.57 16.69 -4.16
CA MET A 120 3.56 16.78 -3.11
C MET A 120 3.69 18.10 -2.37
N LEU A 121 4.85 18.37 -1.75
CA LEU A 121 5.11 19.61 -1.01
C LEU A 121 4.91 20.86 -1.88
N ALA A 122 5.27 20.81 -3.16
CA ALA A 122 5.02 21.91 -4.08
C ALA A 122 3.52 22.14 -4.29
N PHE A 123 2.72 21.10 -4.54
CA PHE A 123 1.26 21.25 -4.68
C PHE A 123 0.65 21.87 -3.42
N LEU A 124 1.06 21.40 -2.25
CA LEU A 124 0.58 21.93 -0.97
C LEU A 124 0.99 23.39 -0.76
N ALA A 125 2.24 23.75 -1.07
CA ALA A 125 2.72 25.12 -0.97
C ALA A 125 1.95 26.10 -1.90
N PHE A 126 1.40 25.60 -3.01
CA PHE A 126 0.53 26.36 -3.91
C PHE A 126 -0.97 26.23 -3.59
N GLY A 127 -1.34 25.55 -2.50
CA GLY A 127 -2.73 25.34 -2.09
C GLY A 127 -3.52 24.42 -3.04
N ILE A 128 -2.84 23.51 -3.73
CA ILE A 128 -3.45 22.54 -4.64
C ILE A 128 -3.71 21.25 -3.84
N SER A 129 -4.99 20.91 -3.65
CA SER A 129 -5.39 19.64 -3.03
C SER A 129 -4.94 18.45 -3.89
N LEU A 130 -4.43 17.41 -3.24
CA LEU A 130 -3.99 16.20 -3.94
C LEU A 130 -5.19 15.44 -4.51
N GLY A 131 -4.98 14.79 -5.65
CA GLY A 131 -6.00 14.04 -6.36
C GLY A 131 -5.58 13.69 -7.79
N PHE A 132 -6.54 13.38 -8.65
CA PHE A 132 -6.26 12.96 -10.02
C PHE A 132 -5.38 13.95 -10.80
N LYS A 133 -5.61 15.25 -10.62
CA LYS A 133 -4.88 16.31 -11.33
C LYS A 133 -3.40 16.38 -10.92
N THR A 134 -3.12 16.21 -9.63
CA THR A 134 -1.74 16.24 -9.12
C THR A 134 -0.99 15.01 -9.59
N ILE A 135 -1.60 13.82 -9.55
CA ILE A 135 -1.02 12.61 -10.15
C ILE A 135 -0.71 12.86 -11.64
N LEU A 136 -1.69 13.34 -12.42
CA LEU A 136 -1.51 13.57 -13.85
C LEU A 136 -0.36 14.55 -14.14
N LEU A 137 -0.29 15.68 -13.44
CA LEU A 137 0.78 16.67 -13.62
C LEU A 137 2.15 16.11 -13.23
N SER A 138 2.22 15.33 -12.16
CA SER A 138 3.45 14.67 -11.72
C SER A 138 3.94 13.68 -12.77
N HIS A 139 3.05 12.83 -13.30
CA HIS A 139 3.40 11.86 -14.33
C HIS A 139 3.81 12.52 -15.65
N ILE A 140 3.17 13.62 -16.05
CA ILE A 140 3.60 14.40 -17.22
C ILE A 140 5.04 14.91 -17.00
N THR A 141 5.30 15.50 -15.84
CA THR A 141 6.62 16.05 -15.48
C THR A 141 7.69 14.96 -15.48
N PHE A 142 7.37 13.80 -14.91
CA PHE A 142 8.23 12.63 -14.87
C PHE A 142 8.49 12.01 -16.26
N CYS A 143 7.50 11.99 -17.14
CA CYS A 143 7.59 11.32 -18.44
C CYS A 143 8.25 12.16 -19.56
N VAL A 144 8.15 13.49 -19.51
CA VAL A 144 8.71 14.40 -20.54
C VAL A 144 10.21 14.13 -20.84
N PRO A 145 11.08 13.92 -19.83
CA PRO A 145 12.49 13.62 -20.06
C PRO A 145 12.73 12.35 -20.88
N TYR A 146 11.96 11.28 -20.63
CA TYR A 146 12.05 10.01 -21.36
C TYR A 146 11.65 10.18 -22.83
N VAL A 147 10.63 10.99 -23.11
CA VAL A 147 10.25 11.32 -24.49
C VAL A 147 11.38 12.07 -25.19
N ILE A 148 11.98 13.06 -24.53
CA ILE A 148 13.10 13.82 -25.10
C ILE A 148 14.28 12.89 -25.42
N LEU A 149 14.62 11.95 -24.52
CA LEU A 149 15.67 10.96 -24.76
C LEU A 149 15.38 10.05 -25.96
N SER A 150 14.11 9.81 -26.27
CA SER A 150 13.69 9.00 -27.42
C SER A 150 13.68 9.78 -28.74
N VAL A 151 13.20 11.03 -28.72
CA VAL A 151 13.05 11.88 -29.92
C VAL A 151 14.37 12.54 -30.33
N MET A 152 15.18 12.97 -29.37
CA MET A 152 16.44 13.72 -29.62
C MET A 152 17.45 12.96 -30.50
N PRO A 153 17.69 11.64 -30.32
CA PRO A 153 18.57 10.87 -31.21
C PRO A 153 18.05 10.84 -32.65
N LYS A 154 16.73 10.79 -32.85
CA LYS A 154 16.13 10.81 -34.20
C LYS A 154 16.26 12.18 -34.87
N LEU A 155 16.02 13.25 -34.13
CA LEU A 155 16.28 14.62 -34.62
C LEU A 155 17.74 14.81 -35.06
N LYS A 156 18.71 14.23 -34.34
CA LYS A 156 20.14 14.29 -34.71
C LYS A 156 20.47 13.44 -35.94
N GLN A 157 19.70 12.39 -36.22
CA GLN A 157 19.87 11.54 -37.40
C GLN A 157 19.22 12.15 -38.64
N THR A 158 18.18 12.98 -38.49
CA THR A 158 17.52 13.68 -39.59
C THR A 158 18.47 14.71 -40.23
N SER A 159 18.53 14.69 -41.57
CA SER A 159 19.32 15.66 -42.32
C SER A 159 18.65 17.03 -42.30
N ARG A 160 19.38 18.08 -41.92
CA ARG A 160 18.86 19.45 -41.95
C ARG A 160 18.48 19.91 -43.37
N TYR A 161 19.13 19.32 -44.38
CA TYR A 161 18.93 19.67 -45.79
C TYR A 161 17.56 19.21 -46.32
N THR A 162 16.92 18.19 -45.74
CA THR A 162 15.59 17.74 -46.24
C THR A 162 14.48 18.74 -45.91
N TYR A 163 14.59 19.42 -44.77
CA TYR A 163 13.70 20.51 -44.39
C TYR A 163 13.88 21.74 -45.30
N GLU A 164 15.14 22.14 -45.55
CA GLU A 164 15.46 23.27 -46.44
C GLU A 164 15.02 22.99 -47.88
N ALA A 165 15.28 21.79 -48.40
CA ALA A 165 14.83 21.37 -49.74
C ALA A 165 13.30 21.40 -49.89
N ALA A 166 12.54 21.08 -48.84
CA ALA A 166 11.08 21.15 -48.88
C ALA A 166 10.59 22.61 -49.02
N MET A 167 11.24 23.54 -48.30
CA MET A 167 10.93 24.97 -48.41
C MET A 167 11.32 25.54 -49.79
N ASP A 168 12.48 25.11 -50.35
CA ASP A 168 12.92 25.51 -51.70
C ASP A 168 11.95 25.05 -52.79
N LEU A 169 11.27 23.90 -52.59
CA LEU A 169 10.23 23.38 -53.47
C LEU A 169 8.86 24.04 -53.27
N GLY A 170 8.76 25.07 -52.42
CA GLY A 170 7.56 25.88 -52.22
C GLY A 170 6.66 25.43 -51.05
N ALA A 171 7.08 24.46 -50.22
CA ALA A 171 6.33 24.13 -49.01
C ALA A 171 6.49 25.21 -47.94
N GLY A 172 5.38 25.64 -47.33
CA GLY A 172 5.45 26.55 -46.17
C GLY A 172 6.12 25.87 -44.96
N PRO A 173 6.63 26.62 -43.96
CA PRO A 173 7.32 26.04 -42.80
C PRO A 173 6.50 24.98 -42.03
N VAL A 174 5.20 25.23 -41.87
CA VAL A 174 4.27 24.29 -41.24
C VAL A 174 4.10 23.03 -42.09
N GLU A 175 3.95 23.20 -43.40
CA GLU A 175 3.80 22.08 -44.34
C GLU A 175 5.08 21.23 -44.43
N ALA A 176 6.25 21.86 -44.48
CA ALA A 176 7.54 21.20 -44.44
C ALA A 176 7.74 20.43 -43.12
N PHE A 177 7.32 20.98 -41.99
CA PHE A 177 7.34 20.27 -40.71
C PHE A 177 6.46 19.01 -40.74
N PHE A 178 5.17 19.15 -41.05
CA PHE A 178 4.23 18.03 -40.99
C PHE A 178 4.46 16.95 -42.07
N ARG A 179 5.03 17.32 -43.23
CA ARG A 179 5.29 16.37 -44.33
C ARG A 179 6.68 15.77 -44.34
N VAL A 180 7.68 16.42 -43.73
CA VAL A 180 9.08 15.96 -43.79
C VAL A 180 9.61 15.67 -42.39
N VAL A 181 9.67 16.67 -41.52
CA VAL A 181 10.30 16.55 -40.21
C VAL A 181 9.55 15.58 -39.30
N LEU A 182 8.22 15.74 -39.17
CA LEU A 182 7.40 14.92 -38.29
C LEU A 182 7.42 13.43 -38.69
N PRO A 183 7.24 13.05 -39.97
CA PRO A 183 7.38 11.66 -40.40
C PRO A 183 8.77 11.07 -40.14
N ASP A 184 9.84 11.85 -40.32
CA ASP A 184 11.22 11.41 -40.09
C ASP A 184 11.48 11.10 -38.60
N ILE A 185 10.95 11.92 -37.69
CA ILE A 185 11.10 11.72 -36.24
C ILE A 185 10.01 10.81 -35.64
N MET A 186 8.96 10.47 -36.39
CA MET A 186 7.82 9.68 -35.92
C MET A 186 8.21 8.38 -35.21
N PRO A 187 9.22 7.60 -35.68
CA PRO A 187 9.65 6.41 -34.94
C PRO A 187 10.16 6.73 -33.53
N GLY A 188 10.83 7.88 -33.34
CA GLY A 188 11.27 8.36 -32.03
C GLY A 188 10.10 8.87 -31.17
N VAL A 189 9.13 9.55 -31.78
CA VAL A 189 7.91 10.01 -31.10
C VAL A 189 7.10 8.82 -30.58
N LEU A 190 6.88 7.80 -31.41
CA LEU A 190 6.17 6.57 -31.01
C LEU A 190 6.93 5.79 -29.94
N SER A 191 8.26 5.67 -30.08
CA SER A 191 9.11 5.06 -29.05
C SER A 191 9.05 5.85 -27.73
N GLY A 192 9.00 7.18 -27.80
CA GLY A 192 8.88 8.06 -26.64
C GLY A 192 7.54 7.90 -25.95
N PHE A 193 6.45 7.82 -26.71
CA PHE A 193 5.11 7.56 -26.18
C PHE A 193 5.04 6.22 -25.46
N LEU A 194 5.52 5.14 -26.08
CA LEU A 194 5.52 3.81 -25.47
C LEU A 194 6.36 3.77 -24.20
N LEU A 195 7.54 4.41 -24.21
CA LEU A 195 8.39 4.50 -23.03
C LEU A 195 7.69 5.28 -21.89
N ALA A 196 7.12 6.45 -22.19
CA ALA A 196 6.38 7.25 -21.22
C ALA A 196 5.15 6.50 -20.66
N PHE A 197 4.41 5.80 -21.52
CA PHE A 197 3.25 4.99 -21.12
C PHE A 197 3.68 3.87 -20.17
N THR A 198 4.75 3.14 -20.51
CA THR A 198 5.29 2.08 -19.64
C THR A 198 5.77 2.63 -18.30
N MET A 199 6.52 3.73 -18.31
CA MET A 199 7.01 4.35 -17.06
C MET A 199 5.86 4.84 -16.18
N SER A 200 4.81 5.43 -16.77
CA SER A 200 3.65 5.92 -16.02
C SER A 200 2.73 4.82 -15.52
N LEU A 201 2.69 3.66 -16.18
CA LEU A 201 1.85 2.53 -15.79
C LEU A 201 2.43 1.78 -14.58
N ASP A 202 3.76 1.73 -14.49
CA ASP A 202 4.51 1.03 -13.44
C ASP A 202 4.84 1.92 -12.23
N ASP A 203 4.62 3.23 -12.33
CA ASP A 203 4.94 4.14 -11.24
C ASP A 203 4.01 3.92 -10.03
N PHE A 204 4.64 3.59 -8.89
CA PHE A 204 4.00 3.55 -7.58
C PHE A 204 4.33 4.81 -6.78
N ILE A 205 5.59 5.23 -6.77
CA ILE A 205 6.12 6.17 -5.78
C ILE A 205 5.57 7.58 -5.99
N ILE A 206 5.61 8.09 -7.23
CA ILE A 206 5.11 9.43 -7.52
C ILE A 206 3.59 9.46 -7.34
N THR A 207 2.90 8.40 -7.78
CA THR A 207 1.46 8.24 -7.54
C THR A 207 1.12 8.27 -6.05
N HIS A 208 1.79 7.47 -5.24
CA HIS A 208 1.51 7.34 -3.80
C HIS A 208 1.60 8.69 -3.06
N PHE A 209 2.63 9.50 -3.34
CA PHE A 209 2.77 10.81 -2.70
C PHE A 209 1.89 11.91 -3.30
N THR A 210 1.34 11.72 -4.51
CA THR A 210 0.57 12.78 -5.18
C THR A 210 -0.90 12.44 -5.41
N ARG A 211 -1.35 11.27 -4.92
CA ARG A 211 -2.76 10.87 -4.92
C ARG A 211 -3.56 11.59 -3.84
N GLY A 212 -4.85 11.72 -4.09
CA GLY A 212 -5.83 12.16 -3.10
C GLY A 212 -6.62 10.97 -2.56
N ALA A 213 -7.46 11.22 -1.57
CA ALA A 213 -8.32 10.21 -0.97
C ALA A 213 -9.21 9.55 -2.03
N GLY A 214 -9.30 8.22 -2.00
CA GLY A 214 -10.07 7.39 -2.91
C GLY A 214 -9.46 7.16 -4.28
N ILE A 215 -8.35 7.82 -4.61
CA ILE A 215 -7.77 7.74 -5.96
C ILE A 215 -6.62 6.75 -5.94
N ASN A 216 -6.97 5.49 -6.16
CA ASN A 216 -6.03 4.40 -6.25
C ASN A 216 -5.68 4.08 -7.71
N THR A 217 -4.44 3.69 -7.94
CA THR A 217 -3.98 2.99 -9.16
C THR A 217 -3.76 1.52 -8.80
N LEU A 218 -3.64 0.65 -9.81
CA LEU A 218 -3.24 -0.73 -9.57
C LEU A 218 -1.93 -0.84 -8.79
N SER A 219 -0.96 0.03 -9.03
CA SER A 219 0.31 0.02 -8.30
C SER A 219 0.11 0.33 -6.81
N THR A 220 -0.68 1.36 -6.47
CA THR A 220 -0.95 1.69 -5.07
C THR A 220 -1.83 0.67 -4.37
N LEU A 221 -2.83 0.14 -5.08
CA LEU A 221 -3.73 -0.90 -4.57
C LEU A 221 -3.00 -2.23 -4.35
N ILE A 222 -2.14 -2.65 -5.29
CA ILE A 222 -1.33 -3.88 -5.11
C ILE A 222 -0.39 -3.71 -3.93
N TYR A 223 0.21 -2.54 -3.74
CA TYR A 223 1.11 -2.30 -2.61
C TYR A 223 0.41 -2.44 -1.26
N SER A 224 -0.75 -1.81 -1.08
CA SER A 224 -1.53 -1.92 0.16
C SER A 224 -1.97 -3.38 0.39
N GLU A 225 -2.47 -4.05 -0.64
CA GLU A 225 -2.98 -5.42 -0.50
C GLU A 225 -1.89 -6.49 -0.34
N VAL A 226 -0.65 -6.24 -0.75
CA VAL A 226 0.47 -7.18 -0.52
C VAL A 226 0.90 -7.18 0.95
N ARG A 227 0.73 -6.07 1.66
CA ARG A 227 1.11 -5.93 3.08
C ARG A 227 0.07 -6.50 4.05
N ARG A 228 -1.23 -6.41 3.70
CA ARG A 228 -2.39 -6.94 4.46
C ARG A 228 -2.43 -8.45 4.72
N GLY A 229 -1.57 -9.25 4.10
CA GLY A 229 -1.87 -10.68 3.89
C GLY A 229 -2.73 -10.83 2.62
N ILE A 230 -2.37 -11.78 1.76
CA ILE A 230 -2.82 -11.71 0.36
C ILE A 230 -4.18 -12.38 0.22
N LYS A 231 -5.23 -11.59 -0.02
CA LYS A 231 -6.53 -12.07 -0.53
C LYS A 231 -6.31 -12.83 -1.86
N PRO A 232 -6.87 -14.04 -2.04
CA PRO A 232 -6.67 -14.79 -3.28
C PRO A 232 -7.12 -14.07 -4.57
N SER A 233 -8.03 -13.09 -4.49
CA SER A 233 -8.39 -12.19 -5.60
C SER A 233 -7.19 -11.41 -6.18
N MET A 234 -6.17 -11.11 -5.37
CA MET A 234 -4.94 -10.45 -5.82
C MET A 234 -4.04 -11.37 -6.64
N TYR A 235 -4.07 -12.68 -6.37
CA TYR A 235 -3.41 -13.67 -7.21
C TYR A 235 -4.05 -13.70 -8.60
N ALA A 236 -5.37 -13.58 -8.68
CA ALA A 236 -6.09 -13.47 -9.96
C ALA A 236 -5.70 -12.19 -10.71
N LEU A 237 -5.69 -11.04 -10.04
CA LEU A 237 -5.28 -9.76 -10.64
C LEU A 237 -3.84 -9.81 -11.16
N SER A 238 -2.89 -10.28 -10.34
CA SER A 238 -1.49 -10.43 -10.72
C SER A 238 -1.31 -11.36 -11.92
N THR A 239 -2.10 -12.44 -11.98
CA THR A 239 -2.13 -13.37 -13.11
C THR A 239 -2.61 -12.69 -14.38
N VAL A 240 -3.70 -11.92 -14.33
CA VAL A 240 -4.25 -11.20 -15.48
C VAL A 240 -3.26 -10.16 -15.99
N ILE A 241 -2.64 -9.38 -15.11
CA ILE A 241 -1.63 -8.37 -15.48
C ILE A 241 -0.45 -9.05 -16.16
N PHE A 242 0.11 -10.10 -15.55
CA PHE A 242 1.26 -10.81 -16.09
C PHE A 242 0.98 -11.41 -17.48
N VAL A 243 -0.14 -12.12 -17.63
CA VAL A 243 -0.54 -12.72 -18.91
C VAL A 243 -0.76 -11.65 -19.98
N THR A 244 -1.35 -10.51 -19.61
CA THR A 244 -1.60 -9.40 -20.54
C THR A 244 -0.28 -8.76 -21.00
N VAL A 245 0.63 -8.46 -20.07
CA VAL A 245 1.95 -7.88 -20.38
C VAL A 245 2.77 -8.85 -21.25
N LEU A 246 2.79 -10.14 -20.90
CA LEU A 246 3.48 -11.16 -21.67
C LEU A 246 2.90 -11.27 -23.10
N ALA A 247 1.58 -11.28 -23.24
CA ALA A 247 0.92 -11.28 -24.54
C ALA A 247 1.28 -10.04 -25.38
N LEU A 248 1.25 -8.85 -24.78
CA LEU A 248 1.63 -7.60 -25.44
C LEU A 248 3.10 -7.61 -25.89
N LEU A 249 4.01 -8.11 -25.05
CA LEU A 249 5.43 -8.24 -25.38
C LEU A 249 5.65 -9.20 -26.55
N LEU A 250 4.99 -10.36 -26.54
CA LEU A 250 5.07 -11.33 -27.63
C LEU A 250 4.54 -10.72 -28.94
N ILE A 251 3.36 -10.08 -28.90
CA ILE A 251 2.76 -9.43 -30.09
C ILE A 251 3.71 -8.36 -30.65
N THR A 252 4.27 -7.51 -29.78
CA THR A 252 5.15 -6.40 -30.18
C THR A 252 6.45 -6.91 -30.79
N ASN A 253 7.08 -7.90 -30.16
CA ASN A 253 8.36 -8.45 -30.61
C ASN A 253 8.22 -9.20 -31.94
N PHE A 254 7.20 -10.06 -32.07
CA PHE A 254 6.96 -10.81 -33.31
C PHE A 254 6.40 -9.95 -34.45
N SER A 255 5.70 -8.84 -34.15
CA SER A 255 5.24 -7.90 -35.19
C SER A 255 6.40 -7.10 -35.82
N SER A 256 7.46 -6.82 -35.06
CA SER A 256 8.63 -6.06 -35.55
C SER A 256 9.43 -6.86 -36.59
N GLU A 257 9.56 -8.19 -36.40
CA GLU A 257 10.35 -9.05 -37.28
C GLU A 257 9.78 -9.16 -38.72
N LYS A 258 8.45 -9.02 -38.87
CA LYS A 258 7.78 -9.05 -40.19
C LYS A 258 8.05 -7.81 -41.06
N GLN A 259 8.40 -6.66 -40.47
CA GLN A 259 8.68 -5.45 -41.25
C GLN A 259 10.09 -5.46 -41.87
N GLY A 260 11.07 -6.13 -41.25
CA GLY A 260 12.45 -6.21 -41.75
C GLY A 260 12.64 -7.09 -42.99
N LYS A 261 11.86 -8.16 -43.15
CA LYS A 261 12.03 -9.16 -44.23
C LYS A 261 11.34 -8.81 -45.57
N SER A 262 10.50 -7.77 -45.64
CA SER A 262 9.68 -7.44 -46.82
C SER A 262 10.35 -6.49 -47.85
N ARG A 263 11.57 -6.00 -47.62
CA ARG A 263 12.14 -4.88 -48.40
C ARG A 263 12.91 -5.26 -49.68
N GLY A 264 12.85 -6.52 -50.15
CA GLY A 264 13.79 -7.05 -51.16
C GLY A 264 13.28 -7.30 -52.60
N LEU A 265 11.98 -7.23 -52.91
CA LEU A 265 11.46 -7.57 -54.25
C LEU A 265 10.52 -6.45 -54.78
N PRO A 266 10.62 -6.06 -56.07
CA PRO A 266 9.70 -5.10 -56.67
C PRO A 266 8.30 -5.71 -56.77
N LEU A 267 7.33 -5.08 -56.10
CA LEU A 267 5.93 -5.50 -56.06
C LEU A 267 5.23 -5.18 -57.38
N THR A 268 4.38 -6.10 -57.85
CA THR A 268 3.49 -5.86 -58.99
C THR A 268 2.40 -4.82 -58.64
N GLU A 269 1.79 -4.16 -59.63
CA GLU A 269 0.75 -3.13 -59.39
C GLU A 269 -0.47 -3.68 -58.62
N ALA A 270 -0.85 -4.94 -58.85
CA ALA A 270 -1.91 -5.62 -58.09
C ALA A 270 -1.53 -5.83 -56.62
N GLU A 271 -0.26 -6.18 -56.34
CA GLU A 271 0.24 -6.33 -54.97
C GLU A 271 0.39 -4.98 -54.26
N LYS A 272 0.77 -3.91 -54.98
CA LYS A 272 0.78 -2.54 -54.44
C LYS A 272 -0.63 -2.05 -54.09
N ALA A 273 -1.61 -2.32 -54.94
CA ALA A 273 -3.02 -1.97 -54.68
C ALA A 273 -3.58 -2.74 -53.48
N LYS A 274 -3.31 -4.06 -53.40
CA LYS A 274 -3.71 -4.89 -52.25
C LYS A 274 -3.02 -4.45 -50.95
N ARG A 275 -1.73 -4.10 -51.01
CA ARG A 275 -0.97 -3.58 -49.87
C ARG A 275 -1.49 -2.20 -49.43
N ARG A 276 -1.78 -1.28 -50.36
CA ARG A 276 -2.43 0.00 -50.05
C ARG A 276 -3.81 -0.18 -49.41
N HIS A 277 -4.61 -1.12 -49.92
CA HIS A 277 -5.92 -1.41 -49.34
C HIS A 277 -5.80 -1.98 -47.91
N VAL A 278 -4.92 -2.96 -47.69
CA VAL A 278 -4.65 -3.52 -46.35
C VAL A 278 -4.07 -2.46 -45.40
N GLU A 279 -3.20 -1.58 -45.88
CA GLU A 279 -2.61 -0.51 -45.08
C GLU A 279 -3.64 0.60 -44.74
N ASN A 280 -4.53 0.94 -45.68
CA ASN A 280 -5.64 1.86 -45.43
C ASN A 280 -6.69 1.26 -44.50
N VAL A 281 -6.98 -0.04 -44.62
CA VAL A 281 -7.86 -0.76 -43.68
C VAL A 281 -7.23 -0.82 -42.30
N ARG A 282 -5.92 -1.11 -42.19
CA ARG A 282 -5.19 -1.09 -40.92
C ARG A 282 -5.14 0.30 -40.28
N LYS A 283 -4.89 1.34 -41.07
CA LYS A 283 -4.93 2.75 -40.62
C LYS A 283 -6.35 3.14 -40.18
N GLY A 284 -7.37 2.74 -40.94
CA GLY A 284 -8.77 2.90 -40.58
C GLY A 284 -9.07 2.24 -39.24
N LEU A 285 -8.75 0.96 -39.09
CA LEU A 285 -8.95 0.20 -37.85
C LEU A 285 -8.23 0.81 -36.65
N LEU A 286 -6.98 1.27 -36.83
CA LEU A 286 -6.21 1.95 -35.79
C LEU A 286 -6.86 3.27 -35.39
N VAL A 287 -7.26 4.11 -36.34
CA VAL A 287 -7.95 5.38 -36.06
C VAL A 287 -9.28 5.14 -35.35
N THR A 288 -10.04 4.14 -35.79
CA THR A 288 -11.32 3.78 -35.15
C THR A 288 -11.11 3.23 -33.75
N ALA A 289 -10.12 2.35 -33.54
CA ALA A 289 -9.78 1.83 -32.21
C ALA A 289 -9.29 2.95 -31.27
N SER A 290 -8.42 3.85 -31.74
CA SER A 290 -7.99 5.01 -30.97
C SER A 290 -9.15 5.95 -30.63
N PHE A 291 -10.09 6.17 -31.56
CA PHE A 291 -11.29 6.96 -31.30
C PHE A 291 -12.19 6.31 -30.24
N PHE A 292 -12.40 4.98 -30.31
CA PHE A 292 -13.18 4.26 -29.30
C PHE A 292 -12.51 4.26 -27.93
N VAL A 293 -11.18 4.12 -27.86
CA VAL A 293 -10.44 4.24 -26.59
C VAL A 293 -10.60 5.65 -26.01
N VAL A 294 -10.40 6.70 -26.81
CA VAL A 294 -10.55 8.10 -26.35
C VAL A 294 -12.00 8.41 -25.96
N ALA A 295 -12.98 7.93 -26.71
CA ALA A 295 -14.40 8.13 -26.42
C ALA A 295 -14.84 7.35 -25.17
N ALA A 296 -14.38 6.11 -25.01
CA ALA A 296 -14.64 5.30 -23.82
C ALA A 296 -14.04 5.99 -22.59
N VAL A 297 -12.75 6.36 -22.66
CA VAL A 297 -12.06 7.14 -21.63
C VAL A 297 -12.81 8.42 -21.29
N SER A 298 -13.17 9.24 -22.29
CA SER A 298 -13.85 10.52 -22.04
C SER A 298 -15.24 10.34 -21.44
N PHE A 299 -15.98 9.31 -21.86
CA PHE A 299 -17.31 9.01 -21.36
C PHE A 299 -17.27 8.47 -19.93
N THR A 300 -16.34 7.57 -19.61
CA THR A 300 -16.19 7.05 -18.24
C THR A 300 -15.62 8.10 -17.30
N THR A 301 -14.68 8.95 -17.74
CA THR A 301 -14.18 10.08 -16.95
C THR A 301 -15.33 11.04 -16.66
N TYR A 302 -16.17 11.36 -17.65
CA TYR A 302 -17.35 12.20 -17.43
C TYR A 302 -18.32 11.57 -16.42
N ARG A 303 -18.60 10.26 -16.50
CA ARG A 303 -19.50 9.62 -15.53
C ARG A 303 -18.93 9.59 -14.12
N HIS A 304 -17.62 9.35 -13.97
CA HIS A 304 -16.97 9.28 -12.67
C HIS A 304 -16.91 10.67 -11.99
N PHE A 305 -16.60 11.73 -12.74
CA PHE A 305 -16.55 13.10 -12.20
C PHE A 305 -17.89 13.86 -12.20
N ALA A 306 -18.95 13.31 -12.79
CA ALA A 306 -20.30 13.91 -12.77
C ALA A 306 -21.16 13.40 -11.61
N SER A 307 -20.65 12.51 -10.76
CA SER A 307 -21.34 12.14 -9.51
C SER A 307 -21.32 13.35 -8.55
N PRO A 308 -22.45 13.74 -7.95
CA PRO A 308 -22.49 14.85 -7.01
C PRO A 308 -21.72 14.49 -5.73
N ALA A 309 -20.61 15.19 -5.48
CA ALA A 309 -19.72 15.04 -4.32
C ALA A 309 -20.35 15.32 -2.94
N SER A 310 -21.67 15.52 -2.83
CA SER A 310 -22.32 15.97 -1.60
C SER A 310 -22.80 14.84 -0.68
N ASN A 311 -22.59 13.58 -1.04
CA ASN A 311 -23.00 12.43 -0.22
C ASN A 311 -21.92 11.35 -0.19
N GLU A 312 -20.67 11.77 0.03
CA GLU A 312 -19.51 10.88 0.18
C GLU A 312 -18.99 10.94 1.62
N LEU A 313 -18.33 9.88 2.05
CA LEU A 313 -17.57 9.79 3.30
C LEU A 313 -16.18 9.22 2.97
N TYR A 314 -15.14 9.97 3.30
CA TYR A 314 -13.75 9.52 3.11
C TYR A 314 -13.20 8.95 4.41
N VAL A 315 -13.00 7.63 4.45
CA VAL A 315 -12.49 6.87 5.60
C VAL A 315 -11.02 6.52 5.37
N TYR A 316 -10.18 6.68 6.40
CA TYR A 316 -8.80 6.21 6.40
C TYR A 316 -8.56 5.29 7.61
N ASN A 317 -8.33 4.01 7.39
CA ASN A 317 -8.24 3.01 8.46
C ASN A 317 -7.10 1.99 8.20
N TRP A 318 -6.82 1.15 9.18
CA TRP A 318 -5.94 -0.01 9.06
C TRP A 318 -6.44 -1.04 8.04
N GLY A 319 -5.51 -1.84 7.51
CA GLY A 319 -5.81 -2.99 6.67
C GLY A 319 -6.50 -4.12 7.45
N GLU A 320 -7.49 -4.78 6.83
CA GLU A 320 -8.26 -5.90 7.44
C GLU A 320 -8.99 -5.56 8.77
N TYR A 321 -9.29 -4.28 8.98
CA TYR A 321 -9.81 -3.78 10.25
C TYR A 321 -11.30 -3.37 10.22
N ILE A 322 -12.05 -3.87 9.24
CA ILE A 322 -13.50 -3.74 9.15
C ILE A 322 -14.09 -4.87 8.29
N ASP A 323 -15.30 -5.32 8.59
CA ASP A 323 -16.11 -6.15 7.70
C ASP A 323 -16.63 -5.31 6.52
N GLU A 324 -16.26 -5.67 5.28
CA GLU A 324 -16.69 -4.95 4.08
C GLU A 324 -18.21 -4.93 3.89
N SER A 325 -18.94 -5.91 4.44
CA SER A 325 -20.41 -5.92 4.40
C SER A 325 -21.04 -4.84 5.28
N VAL A 326 -20.35 -4.44 6.36
CA VAL A 326 -20.77 -3.32 7.23
C VAL A 326 -20.73 -2.00 6.47
N ILE A 327 -19.73 -1.82 5.59
CA ILE A 327 -19.66 -0.66 4.70
C ILE A 327 -20.89 -0.62 3.79
N GLN A 328 -21.23 -1.75 3.15
CA GLN A 328 -22.38 -1.83 2.24
C GLN A 328 -23.71 -1.54 2.94
N ASP A 329 -23.88 -2.02 4.17
CA ASP A 329 -25.06 -1.74 4.98
C ASP A 329 -25.15 -0.25 5.33
N PHE A 330 -24.03 0.39 5.70
CA PHE A 330 -23.99 1.82 5.94
C PHE A 330 -24.39 2.62 4.69
N GLU A 331 -23.83 2.27 3.53
CA GLU A 331 -24.18 2.92 2.25
C GLU A 331 -25.66 2.72 1.91
N ALA A 332 -26.21 1.53 2.16
CA ALA A 332 -27.61 1.21 1.89
C ALA A 332 -28.58 1.95 2.84
N GLU A 333 -28.24 2.07 4.12
CA GLU A 333 -29.07 2.71 5.14
C GLU A 333 -29.05 4.24 5.02
N THR A 334 -27.90 4.82 4.70
CA THR A 334 -27.70 6.28 4.70
C THR A 334 -27.73 6.91 3.31
N GLY A 335 -27.51 6.11 2.27
CA GLY A 335 -27.26 6.58 0.91
C GLY A 335 -25.91 7.26 0.70
N ILE A 336 -25.07 7.37 1.75
CA ILE A 336 -23.73 7.98 1.70
C ILE A 336 -22.79 6.96 1.06
N HIS A 337 -22.04 7.38 0.04
CA HIS A 337 -21.03 6.53 -0.58
C HIS A 337 -19.72 6.60 0.22
N VAL A 338 -19.18 5.45 0.60
CA VAL A 338 -17.96 5.36 1.40
C VAL A 338 -16.76 5.15 0.49
N VAL A 339 -15.83 6.10 0.56
CA VAL A 339 -14.51 6.01 -0.04
C VAL A 339 -13.54 5.57 1.03
N TYR A 340 -13.06 4.34 0.95
CA TYR A 340 -12.26 3.71 2.00
C TYR A 340 -10.80 3.56 1.55
N ASP A 341 -9.89 4.28 2.21
CA ASP A 341 -8.44 4.17 2.03
C ASP A 341 -7.79 3.51 3.24
N LEU A 342 -6.58 2.98 3.02
CA LEU A 342 -5.86 2.17 4.00
C LEU A 342 -4.47 2.72 4.31
N PHE A 343 -4.04 2.57 5.56
CA PHE A 343 -2.65 2.75 6.00
C PHE A 343 -2.16 1.55 6.80
N GLU A 344 -0.84 1.35 6.84
CA GLU A 344 -0.22 0.21 7.52
C GLU A 344 0.43 0.57 8.85
N THR A 345 0.85 1.83 9.02
CA THR A 345 1.40 2.33 10.28
C THR A 345 0.90 3.74 10.58
N ASN A 346 0.85 4.10 11.85
CA ASN A 346 0.53 5.46 12.28
C ASN A 346 1.51 6.49 11.67
N GLU A 347 2.78 6.12 11.47
CA GLU A 347 3.82 6.97 10.88
C GLU A 347 3.66 7.20 9.37
N GLU A 348 2.97 6.30 8.65
CA GLU A 348 2.55 6.53 7.27
C GLU A 348 1.33 7.47 7.22
N MET A 349 0.39 7.29 8.14
CA MET A 349 -0.85 8.05 8.21
C MET A 349 -0.64 9.50 8.63
N TYR A 350 0.15 9.74 9.70
CA TYR A 350 0.28 11.05 10.32
C TYR A 350 0.76 12.16 9.35
N PRO A 351 1.82 11.98 8.54
CA PRO A 351 2.27 13.00 7.60
C PRO A 351 1.20 13.36 6.57
N VAL A 352 0.33 12.42 6.18
CA VAL A 352 -0.76 12.68 5.23
C VAL A 352 -1.81 13.61 5.86
N ILE A 353 -2.15 13.39 7.13
CA ILE A 353 -3.10 14.24 7.87
C ILE A 353 -2.49 15.60 8.19
N GLU A 354 -1.26 15.63 8.73
CA GLU A 354 -0.54 16.86 9.09
C GLU A 354 -0.34 17.78 7.89
N ALA A 355 0.00 17.22 6.73
CA ALA A 355 0.18 17.98 5.50
C ALA A 355 -1.12 18.65 5.00
N GLY A 356 -2.30 18.14 5.41
CA GLY A 356 -3.62 18.70 5.09
C GLY A 356 -4.00 18.69 3.61
N GLY A 357 -3.18 18.06 2.77
CA GLY A 357 -3.33 18.00 1.31
C GLY A 357 -4.41 17.06 0.81
N VAL A 358 -4.68 16.04 1.61
CA VAL A 358 -5.76 15.07 1.48
C VAL A 358 -6.70 15.30 2.65
N ALA A 359 -8.01 15.37 2.37
CA ALA A 359 -9.03 15.50 3.40
C ALA A 359 -9.73 14.16 3.55
N TYR A 360 -9.51 13.51 4.69
CA TYR A 360 -10.33 12.39 5.14
C TYR A 360 -11.35 12.93 6.14
N ASP A 361 -12.54 12.34 6.14
CA ASP A 361 -13.63 12.74 7.03
C ASP A 361 -13.53 12.02 8.38
N VAL A 362 -13.04 10.77 8.39
CA VAL A 362 -12.85 9.98 9.60
C VAL A 362 -11.60 9.10 9.48
N VAL A 363 -10.82 9.00 10.55
CA VAL A 363 -9.57 8.24 10.62
C VAL A 363 -9.57 7.39 11.89
N CYS A 364 -8.95 6.20 11.88
CA CYS A 364 -8.83 5.34 13.06
C CYS A 364 -7.37 5.17 13.53
N PRO A 365 -6.74 6.20 14.11
CA PRO A 365 -5.41 6.10 14.73
C PRO A 365 -5.39 5.30 16.04
N SER A 366 -4.19 4.94 16.49
CA SER A 366 -3.95 4.45 17.85
C SER A 366 -3.76 5.57 18.87
N ASP A 367 -3.94 5.24 20.13
CA ASP A 367 -3.79 6.10 21.32
C ASP A 367 -2.72 7.21 21.24
N TYR A 368 -1.42 6.89 21.22
CA TYR A 368 -0.35 7.89 21.22
C TYR A 368 -0.41 8.82 20.00
N MET A 369 -0.92 8.30 18.87
CA MET A 369 -1.06 9.09 17.66
C MET A 369 -2.23 10.06 17.77
N ILE A 370 -3.33 9.68 18.43
CA ILE A 370 -4.42 10.60 18.78
C ILE A 370 -3.88 11.74 19.63
N GLN A 371 -3.12 11.43 20.68
CA GLN A 371 -2.50 12.46 21.54
C GLN A 371 -1.66 13.44 20.71
N LYS A 372 -0.77 12.94 19.85
CA LYS A 372 0.06 13.76 18.96
C LYS A 372 -0.78 14.64 18.03
N MET A 373 -1.86 14.11 17.47
CA MET A 373 -2.78 14.86 16.60
C MET A 373 -3.55 15.94 17.35
N VAL A 374 -3.95 15.69 18.61
CA VAL A 374 -4.58 16.70 19.49
C VAL A 374 -3.58 17.81 19.81
N GLU A 375 -2.35 17.47 20.22
CA GLU A 375 -1.29 18.44 20.55
C GLU A 375 -0.94 19.36 19.38
N ASN A 376 -1.03 18.85 18.15
CA ASN A 376 -0.75 19.61 16.92
C ASN A 376 -2.00 20.23 16.28
N ASP A 377 -3.14 20.29 16.99
CA ASP A 377 -4.39 20.94 16.55
C ASP A 377 -4.93 20.39 15.22
N LEU A 378 -4.79 19.07 15.00
CA LEU A 378 -5.16 18.38 13.76
C LEU A 378 -6.57 17.77 13.77
N LEU A 379 -7.24 17.71 14.93
CA LEU A 379 -8.56 17.07 15.09
C LEU A 379 -9.69 18.10 15.31
N ALA A 380 -10.89 17.76 14.85
CA ALA A 380 -12.12 18.46 15.19
C ALA A 380 -12.80 17.78 16.38
N GLU A 381 -13.37 18.58 17.30
CA GLU A 381 -14.22 18.04 18.38
C GLU A 381 -15.43 17.31 17.77
N ILE A 382 -15.75 16.13 18.30
CA ILE A 382 -16.89 15.32 17.89
C ILE A 382 -18.17 15.87 18.52
N ASP A 383 -19.24 16.01 17.74
CA ASP A 383 -20.56 16.32 18.29
C ASP A 383 -21.26 15.02 18.74
N PHE A 384 -21.16 14.72 20.04
CA PHE A 384 -21.74 13.50 20.61
C PHE A 384 -23.28 13.47 20.57
N ASP A 385 -23.96 14.62 20.36
CA ASP A 385 -25.41 14.62 20.14
C ASP A 385 -25.79 13.91 18.81
N ASN A 386 -24.86 13.83 17.86
CA ASN A 386 -25.02 13.10 16.60
C ASN A 386 -24.65 11.61 16.69
N ILE A 387 -24.17 11.15 17.85
CA ILE A 387 -23.69 9.77 18.08
C ILE A 387 -24.42 9.15 19.28
N PRO A 388 -25.75 9.01 19.25
CA PRO A 388 -26.51 8.47 20.38
C PRO A 388 -26.12 7.03 20.77
N ASN A 389 -25.56 6.23 19.85
CA ASN A 389 -25.13 4.87 20.16
C ASN A 389 -23.81 4.82 20.95
N ILE A 390 -23.15 5.96 21.22
CA ILE A 390 -21.96 6.02 22.09
C ILE A 390 -22.23 5.42 23.48
N ASP A 391 -23.48 5.46 23.95
CA ASP A 391 -23.95 4.85 25.20
C ASP A 391 -23.70 3.32 25.27
N GLN A 392 -23.41 2.69 24.13
CA GLN A 392 -23.06 1.27 24.04
C GLN A 392 -21.57 1.00 24.28
N ILE A 393 -20.70 2.01 24.16
CA ILE A 393 -19.29 1.89 24.52
C ILE A 393 -19.18 1.81 26.05
N ASP A 394 -18.42 0.83 26.56
CA ASP A 394 -18.26 0.68 28.01
C ASP A 394 -17.56 1.93 28.60
N PRO A 395 -18.09 2.52 29.69
CA PRO A 395 -17.49 3.69 30.32
C PRO A 395 -16.03 3.50 30.74
N GLU A 396 -15.58 2.27 31.03
CA GLU A 396 -14.17 2.01 31.36
C GLU A 396 -13.24 2.34 30.18
N TYR A 397 -13.61 2.01 28.94
CA TYR A 397 -12.81 2.37 27.77
C TYR A 397 -12.73 3.88 27.58
N MET A 398 -13.84 4.60 27.83
CA MET A 398 -13.84 6.07 27.82
C MET A 398 -12.94 6.65 28.93
N GLU A 399 -12.87 6.02 30.10
CA GLU A 399 -11.95 6.47 31.17
C GLU A 399 -10.48 6.27 30.75
N ARG A 400 -10.16 5.13 30.14
CA ARG A 400 -8.80 4.84 29.64
C ARG A 400 -8.40 5.75 28.47
N SER A 401 -9.34 6.12 27.62
CA SER A 401 -9.11 7.09 26.53
C SER A 401 -8.59 8.44 26.99
N LYS A 402 -8.87 8.85 28.25
CA LYS A 402 -8.33 10.09 28.82
C LYS A 402 -6.81 10.15 28.89
N ALA A 403 -6.13 9.01 28.78
CA ALA A 403 -4.67 8.97 28.69
C ALA A 403 -4.14 9.70 27.44
N PHE A 404 -4.91 9.73 26.34
CA PHE A 404 -4.53 10.37 25.07
C PHE A 404 -5.53 11.44 24.59
N ASP A 405 -6.76 11.43 25.09
CA ASP A 405 -7.80 12.44 24.86
C ASP A 405 -8.39 12.90 26.22
N PRO A 406 -7.71 13.79 26.96
CA PRO A 406 -8.00 14.06 28.38
C PRO A 406 -9.44 14.51 28.70
N GLU A 407 -10.12 15.11 27.73
CA GLU A 407 -11.51 15.56 27.87
C GLU A 407 -12.51 14.67 27.11
N ASN A 408 -12.05 13.58 26.47
CA ASN A 408 -12.84 12.71 25.58
C ASN A 408 -13.64 13.49 24.54
N LYS A 409 -12.98 14.46 23.88
CA LYS A 409 -13.64 15.35 22.90
C LYS A 409 -13.43 14.93 21.45
N TYR A 410 -12.41 14.14 21.19
CA TYR A 410 -11.88 13.94 19.84
C TYR A 410 -11.96 12.50 19.36
N SER A 411 -12.19 11.55 20.27
CA SER A 411 -12.08 10.11 19.97
C SER A 411 -13.27 9.28 20.46
N VAL A 412 -13.60 8.24 19.69
CA VAL A 412 -14.56 7.18 20.06
C VAL A 412 -13.89 5.81 19.94
N PRO A 413 -13.74 5.05 21.04
CA PRO A 413 -13.12 3.72 21.01
C PRO A 413 -13.78 2.78 20.01
N TYR A 414 -12.95 2.11 19.19
CA TYR A 414 -13.40 1.20 18.15
C TYR A 414 -13.02 -0.24 18.46
N THR A 415 -11.76 -0.46 18.79
CA THR A 415 -11.15 -1.75 19.10
C THR A 415 -10.08 -1.56 20.16
N TRP A 416 -9.81 -2.62 20.91
CA TRP A 416 -8.79 -2.59 21.94
C TRP A 416 -8.14 -3.97 22.09
N GLY A 417 -7.06 -4.01 22.84
CA GLY A 417 -6.46 -5.26 23.25
C GLY A 417 -5.22 -5.06 24.10
N THR A 418 -4.44 -6.13 24.22
CA THR A 418 -3.22 -6.16 25.02
C THR A 418 -2.06 -6.74 24.24
N VAL A 419 -0.85 -6.46 24.69
CA VAL A 419 0.34 -7.24 24.32
C VAL A 419 0.56 -8.32 25.37
N GLY A 420 0.97 -9.51 24.97
CA GLY A 420 1.15 -10.61 25.91
C GLY A 420 2.03 -11.71 25.35
N ILE A 421 2.12 -12.81 26.09
CA ILE A 421 2.96 -13.95 25.75
C ILE A 421 2.04 -15.06 25.23
N LEU A 422 2.20 -15.40 23.96
CA LEU A 422 1.64 -16.58 23.34
C LEU A 422 2.59 -17.75 23.56
N TYR A 423 2.08 -18.90 23.98
CA TYR A 423 2.91 -20.10 24.17
C TYR A 423 2.26 -21.37 23.62
N ASN A 424 3.10 -22.33 23.26
CA ASN A 424 2.71 -23.67 22.85
C ASN A 424 2.87 -24.63 24.03
N ASP A 425 1.75 -25.16 24.54
CA ASP A 425 1.70 -25.98 25.76
C ASP A 425 2.60 -27.22 25.69
N LYS A 426 2.52 -27.97 24.60
CA LYS A 426 3.29 -29.19 24.32
C LYS A 426 4.78 -28.86 24.23
N ARG A 427 5.13 -27.77 23.55
CA ARG A 427 6.53 -27.37 23.39
C ARG A 427 7.16 -26.98 24.73
N LEU A 428 6.42 -26.26 25.58
CA LEU A 428 6.88 -25.96 26.94
C LEU A 428 7.05 -27.23 27.77
N GLU A 429 6.13 -28.19 27.68
CA GLU A 429 6.24 -29.49 28.37
C GLU A 429 7.50 -30.26 27.91
N GLU A 430 7.77 -30.30 26.60
CA GLU A 430 8.98 -30.93 26.03
C GLU A 430 10.28 -30.29 26.54
N LEU A 431 10.30 -28.97 26.70
CA LEU A 431 11.43 -28.21 27.23
C LEU A 431 11.50 -28.25 28.77
N GLY A 432 10.45 -28.77 29.43
CA GLY A 432 10.32 -28.79 30.87
C GLY A 432 10.24 -27.39 31.47
N VAL A 433 9.57 -26.46 30.80
CA VAL A 433 9.34 -25.07 31.22
C VAL A 433 7.88 -24.94 31.66
N GLU A 434 7.63 -24.20 32.74
CA GLU A 434 6.27 -23.95 33.21
C GLU A 434 5.60 -22.88 32.32
N PRO A 435 4.26 -22.85 32.20
CA PRO A 435 3.57 -21.79 31.49
C PRO A 435 3.96 -20.41 32.03
N PRO A 436 4.27 -19.43 31.16
CA PRO A 436 4.69 -18.11 31.61
C PRO A 436 3.54 -17.37 32.32
N ASP A 437 3.87 -16.57 33.32
CA ASP A 437 2.98 -15.60 33.98
C ASP A 437 3.65 -14.23 34.17
N SER A 438 4.95 -14.14 33.87
CA SER A 438 5.79 -12.96 34.01
C SER A 438 6.55 -12.66 32.72
N TRP A 439 6.80 -11.37 32.45
CA TRP A 439 7.74 -10.99 31.38
C TRP A 439 9.15 -11.57 31.60
N MET A 440 9.56 -11.78 32.85
CA MET A 440 10.88 -12.33 33.18
C MET A 440 11.05 -13.80 32.79
N ASP A 441 9.95 -14.53 32.54
CA ASP A 441 10.03 -15.91 32.05
C ASP A 441 10.69 -15.99 30.67
N LEU A 442 10.63 -14.90 29.89
CA LEU A 442 11.34 -14.77 28.62
C LEU A 442 12.87 -14.69 28.76
N TRP A 443 13.41 -14.70 29.99
CA TRP A 443 14.85 -14.80 30.25
C TRP A 443 15.28 -16.20 30.71
N ASP A 444 14.39 -17.20 30.69
CA ASP A 444 14.74 -18.57 31.04
C ASP A 444 15.73 -19.17 30.01
N PRO A 445 16.93 -19.62 30.43
CA PRO A 445 17.90 -20.24 29.54
C PRO A 445 17.39 -21.48 28.78
N ARG A 446 16.35 -22.17 29.31
CA ARG A 446 15.70 -23.32 28.66
C ARG A 446 14.96 -22.93 27.38
N LEU A 447 14.57 -21.67 27.23
CA LEU A 447 13.90 -21.13 26.05
C LEU A 447 14.88 -20.63 24.98
N SER A 448 16.19 -20.90 25.11
CA SER A 448 17.18 -20.46 24.13
C SER A 448 16.89 -20.99 22.72
N GLY A 449 16.65 -20.07 21.78
CA GLY A 449 16.29 -20.38 20.40
C GLY A 449 14.80 -20.64 20.16
N GLU A 450 13.95 -20.47 21.18
CA GLU A 450 12.52 -20.76 21.18
C GLU A 450 11.64 -19.52 21.44
N ILE A 451 12.25 -18.32 21.50
CA ILE A 451 11.56 -17.05 21.78
C ILE A 451 11.45 -16.21 20.51
N LEU A 452 10.23 -15.79 20.20
CA LEU A 452 9.93 -14.77 19.20
C LEU A 452 9.58 -13.44 19.87
N MET A 453 10.43 -12.44 19.70
CA MET A 453 10.21 -11.10 20.26
C MET A 453 9.66 -10.15 19.19
N GLN A 454 8.90 -9.13 19.60
CA GLN A 454 8.45 -8.10 18.64
C GLN A 454 9.60 -7.21 18.17
N ASP A 455 9.69 -7.01 16.84
CA ASP A 455 10.51 -5.95 16.21
C ASP A 455 9.77 -4.61 16.21
N SER A 456 9.19 -4.28 17.37
CA SER A 456 8.58 -2.98 17.69
C SER A 456 9.34 -2.40 18.87
N VAL A 457 9.85 -1.17 18.71
CA VAL A 457 10.76 -0.55 19.68
C VAL A 457 10.10 -0.41 21.06
N ARG A 458 8.87 0.11 21.09
CA ARG A 458 8.16 0.35 22.35
C ARG A 458 7.75 -0.97 23.02
N ASP A 459 7.29 -1.95 22.24
CA ASP A 459 6.86 -3.25 22.78
C ASP A 459 8.04 -4.07 23.31
N ALA A 460 9.19 -4.05 22.62
CA ALA A 460 10.39 -4.72 23.10
C ALA A 460 10.89 -4.10 24.41
N PHE A 461 10.93 -2.77 24.52
CA PHE A 461 11.31 -2.10 25.75
C PHE A 461 10.29 -2.30 26.87
N MET A 462 8.99 -2.34 26.56
CA MET A 462 7.94 -2.64 27.54
C MET A 462 8.21 -3.98 28.26
N CYS A 463 8.58 -5.02 27.50
CA CYS A 463 8.91 -6.35 28.06
C CYS A 463 10.08 -6.31 29.06
N ALA A 464 10.94 -5.29 29.00
CA ALA A 464 12.05 -5.10 29.95
C ALA A 464 11.74 -4.07 31.04
N LEU A 465 11.00 -3.01 30.73
CA LEU A 465 10.63 -1.94 31.66
C LEU A 465 9.66 -2.44 32.74
N LYS A 466 8.65 -3.23 32.35
CA LYS A 466 7.62 -3.72 33.27
C LYS A 466 8.19 -4.59 34.39
N PRO A 467 9.04 -5.61 34.13
CA PRO A 467 9.78 -6.33 35.18
C PRO A 467 10.60 -5.47 36.14
N LEU A 468 11.14 -4.35 35.65
CA LEU A 468 11.94 -3.44 36.47
C LEU A 468 11.07 -2.51 37.34
N GLY A 469 9.75 -2.58 37.18
CA GLY A 469 8.78 -1.72 37.87
C GLY A 469 8.69 -0.31 37.27
N TYR A 470 9.20 -0.13 36.05
CA TYR A 470 9.15 1.14 35.33
C TYR A 470 7.93 1.21 34.41
N SER A 471 7.49 2.44 34.12
CA SER A 471 6.41 2.67 33.17
C SER A 471 6.85 2.30 31.75
N LEU A 472 5.94 1.75 30.94
CA LEU A 472 6.20 1.57 29.50
C LEU A 472 6.29 2.90 28.73
N ASN A 473 5.97 4.02 29.39
CA ASN A 473 6.12 5.40 28.90
C ASN A 473 7.30 6.14 29.55
N SER A 474 8.29 5.42 30.09
CA SER A 474 9.45 6.05 30.71
C SER A 474 10.17 7.00 29.74
N THR A 475 10.45 8.21 30.21
CA THR A 475 11.30 9.19 29.53
C THR A 475 12.63 9.38 30.25
N ASP A 476 12.92 8.58 31.29
CA ASP A 476 14.15 8.68 32.08
C ASP A 476 15.28 7.89 31.38
N PRO A 477 16.36 8.54 30.93
CA PRO A 477 17.43 7.84 30.21
C PRO A 477 18.11 6.73 31.02
N GLY A 478 18.10 6.81 32.35
CA GLY A 478 18.65 5.77 33.22
C GLY A 478 17.78 4.52 33.23
N GLU A 479 16.46 4.68 33.36
CA GLU A 479 15.50 3.56 33.27
C GLU A 479 15.59 2.87 31.90
N LEU A 480 15.73 3.64 30.82
CA LEU A 480 15.87 3.11 29.46
C LEU A 480 17.20 2.39 29.24
N GLU A 481 18.28 2.86 29.85
CA GLU A 481 19.59 2.20 29.78
C GLU A 481 19.56 0.85 30.52
N GLU A 482 18.92 0.78 31.69
CA GLU A 482 18.73 -0.48 32.41
C GLU A 482 17.89 -1.48 31.61
N ALA A 483 16.79 -1.03 31.00
CA ALA A 483 15.97 -1.86 30.12
C ALA A 483 16.75 -2.36 28.90
N LYS A 484 17.57 -1.51 28.27
CA LYS A 484 18.47 -1.89 27.17
C LYS A 484 19.42 -3.01 27.58
N GLU A 485 20.10 -2.87 28.72
CA GLU A 485 21.03 -3.89 29.20
C GLU A 485 20.34 -5.22 29.48
N LEU A 486 19.09 -5.19 29.97
CA LEU A 486 18.28 -6.39 30.17
C LEU A 486 17.93 -7.07 28.83
N LEU A 487 17.57 -6.30 27.81
CA LEU A 487 17.32 -6.80 26.45
C LEU A 487 18.58 -7.36 25.79
N ILE A 488 19.75 -6.73 25.98
CA ILE A 488 21.04 -7.26 25.50
C ILE A 488 21.32 -8.62 26.14
N GLN A 489 21.02 -8.79 27.43
CA GLN A 489 21.16 -10.08 28.12
C GLN A 489 20.19 -11.14 27.59
N GLN A 490 18.98 -10.75 27.18
CA GLN A 490 18.00 -11.66 26.60
C GLN A 490 18.41 -12.16 25.22
N LYS A 491 19.03 -11.28 24.42
CA LYS A 491 19.21 -11.48 22.99
C LYS A 491 19.81 -12.84 22.58
N PRO A 492 20.80 -13.44 23.28
CA PRO A 492 21.28 -14.78 22.96
C PRO A 492 20.24 -15.90 23.06
N LEU A 493 19.14 -15.67 23.79
CA LEU A 493 18.01 -16.59 23.91
C LEU A 493 16.97 -16.40 22.78
N VAL A 494 16.91 -15.20 22.20
CA VAL A 494 15.91 -14.84 21.19
C VAL A 494 16.21 -15.54 19.86
N GLN A 495 15.21 -16.21 19.30
CA GLN A 495 15.30 -16.85 17.99
C GLN A 495 15.29 -15.81 16.87
N ALA A 496 14.31 -14.90 16.90
CA ALA A 496 14.14 -13.83 15.93
C ALA A 496 13.31 -12.68 16.51
N TYR A 497 13.58 -11.47 16.00
CA TYR A 497 12.70 -10.33 16.13
C TYR A 497 11.79 -10.29 14.90
N VAL A 498 10.48 -10.36 15.13
CA VAL A 498 9.43 -10.52 14.10
C VAL A 498 8.25 -9.60 14.39
N ILE A 499 7.28 -9.51 13.49
CA ILE A 499 6.01 -8.81 13.72
C ILE A 499 4.89 -9.85 13.54
N ASP A 500 4.26 -9.92 12.36
CA ASP A 500 3.18 -10.88 12.12
C ASP A 500 3.67 -12.32 11.96
N GLN A 501 4.97 -12.53 11.70
CA GLN A 501 5.52 -13.87 11.51
C GLN A 501 5.47 -14.73 12.78
N VAL A 502 5.19 -14.15 13.96
CA VAL A 502 4.93 -14.92 15.18
C VAL A 502 3.83 -15.95 14.93
N ARG A 503 2.76 -15.57 14.20
CA ARG A 503 1.61 -16.42 13.92
C ARG A 503 2.00 -17.72 13.22
N ASP A 504 2.63 -17.58 12.06
CA ASP A 504 3.02 -18.70 11.20
C ASP A 504 4.02 -19.63 11.91
N LYS A 505 4.97 -19.04 12.65
CA LYS A 505 6.02 -19.78 13.35
C LYS A 505 5.48 -20.58 14.53
N MET A 506 4.58 -19.99 15.31
CA MET A 506 3.93 -20.68 16.44
C MET A 506 3.01 -21.80 15.94
N LEU A 507 2.25 -21.58 14.87
CA LEU A 507 1.43 -22.63 14.24
C LEU A 507 2.26 -23.75 13.59
N GLY A 508 3.49 -23.43 13.18
CA GLY A 508 4.47 -24.36 12.61
C GLY A 508 5.32 -25.09 13.64
N GLU A 509 5.06 -24.92 14.94
CA GLU A 509 5.85 -25.50 16.04
C GLU A 509 7.35 -25.09 15.97
N GLU A 510 7.67 -23.93 15.40
CA GLU A 510 9.06 -23.45 15.25
C GLU A 510 9.64 -22.78 16.49
N ALA A 511 8.78 -22.40 17.45
CA ALA A 511 9.13 -21.71 18.69
C ALA A 511 8.16 -22.11 19.80
N ALA A 512 8.59 -21.95 21.05
CA ALA A 512 7.78 -22.28 22.23
C ALA A 512 6.97 -21.09 22.74
N VAL A 513 7.52 -19.87 22.61
CA VAL A 513 6.88 -18.63 23.06
C VAL A 513 7.06 -17.49 22.05
N GLY A 514 6.07 -16.61 21.99
CA GLY A 514 6.10 -15.41 21.16
C GLY A 514 5.37 -14.24 21.81
N VAL A 515 5.92 -13.03 21.70
CA VAL A 515 5.24 -11.81 22.12
C VAL A 515 4.31 -11.34 20.99
N ILE A 516 3.01 -11.18 21.28
CA ILE A 516 2.01 -10.85 20.25
C ILE A 516 0.85 -10.04 20.83
N TYR A 517 0.07 -9.39 19.96
CA TYR A 517 -1.18 -8.72 20.30
C TYR A 517 -2.32 -9.72 20.51
N SER A 518 -3.21 -9.43 21.48
CA SER A 518 -4.32 -10.31 21.85
C SER A 518 -5.34 -10.56 20.73
N GLY A 519 -5.51 -9.59 19.81
CA GLY A 519 -6.43 -9.71 18.67
C GLY A 519 -6.12 -10.87 17.72
N GLU A 520 -4.91 -11.40 17.79
CA GLU A 520 -4.48 -12.56 17.00
C GLU A 520 -4.93 -13.90 17.57
N MET A 521 -5.40 -13.93 18.83
CA MET A 521 -5.64 -15.18 19.53
C MET A 521 -6.76 -16.00 18.89
N LEU A 522 -7.90 -15.39 18.57
CA LEU A 522 -9.04 -16.13 18.02
C LEU A 522 -8.68 -16.78 16.67
N TYR A 523 -8.00 -16.03 15.82
CA TYR A 523 -7.51 -16.54 14.54
C TYR A 523 -6.53 -17.71 14.73
N LEU A 524 -5.60 -17.59 15.69
CA LEU A 524 -4.64 -18.66 15.99
C LEU A 524 -5.29 -19.90 16.60
N GLN A 525 -6.28 -19.74 17.49
CA GLN A 525 -7.04 -20.85 18.08
C GLN A 525 -7.84 -21.61 17.02
N GLU A 526 -8.48 -20.89 16.09
CA GLU A 526 -9.20 -21.49 14.97
C GLU A 526 -8.26 -22.33 14.08
N LEU A 527 -7.08 -21.80 13.73
CA LEU A 527 -6.11 -22.52 12.90
C LEU A 527 -5.37 -23.66 13.63
N ALA A 528 -5.30 -23.60 14.96
CA ALA A 528 -4.76 -24.67 15.78
C ALA A 528 -5.78 -25.77 16.09
N GLU A 529 -7.06 -25.58 15.74
CA GLU A 529 -8.12 -26.55 16.04
C GLU A 529 -7.81 -27.93 15.40
N GLY A 530 -7.83 -28.97 16.23
CA GLY A 530 -7.55 -30.34 15.81
C GLY A 530 -6.07 -30.71 15.70
N LYS A 531 -5.15 -29.80 16.07
CA LYS A 531 -3.73 -30.12 16.29
C LYS A 531 -3.52 -30.81 17.63
N ASP A 532 -2.34 -31.37 17.84
CA ASP A 532 -1.96 -32.08 19.07
C ASP A 532 -1.31 -31.17 20.14
N PHE A 533 -1.36 -29.86 19.91
CA PHE A 533 -0.92 -28.80 20.82
C PHE A 533 -1.99 -27.71 20.88
N HIS A 534 -1.96 -26.92 21.95
CA HIS A 534 -2.76 -25.72 22.11
C HIS A 534 -1.85 -24.49 22.12
N LEU A 535 -2.37 -23.40 21.57
CA LEU A 535 -1.80 -22.09 21.73
C LEU A 535 -2.61 -21.36 22.79
N GLU A 536 -1.92 -20.87 23.80
CA GLU A 536 -2.50 -20.16 24.93
C GLU A 536 -1.83 -18.79 25.08
N TYR A 537 -2.57 -17.82 25.62
CA TYR A 537 -2.11 -16.44 25.76
C TYR A 537 -2.23 -15.98 27.20
N VAL A 538 -1.16 -15.36 27.69
CA VAL A 538 -1.08 -14.82 29.04
C VAL A 538 -0.77 -13.32 29.01
N ILE A 539 -1.41 -12.60 29.93
CA ILE A 539 -1.10 -11.22 30.24
C ILE A 539 -0.20 -11.24 31.49
N PRO A 540 1.04 -10.75 31.40
CA PRO A 540 1.96 -10.83 32.54
C PRO A 540 1.50 -10.00 33.74
N GLU A 541 1.77 -10.51 34.95
CA GLU A 541 1.30 -9.91 36.21
C GLU A 541 1.90 -8.52 36.48
N GLU A 542 3.07 -8.19 35.94
CA GLU A 542 3.69 -6.86 36.11
C GLU A 542 3.00 -5.75 35.30
N GLY A 543 2.00 -6.12 34.50
CA GLY A 543 1.29 -5.23 33.60
C GLY A 543 1.86 -5.25 32.18
N THR A 544 1.07 -4.72 31.26
CA THR A 544 1.36 -4.74 29.83
C THR A 544 0.90 -3.45 29.15
N ASN A 545 1.09 -3.36 27.83
CA ASN A 545 0.40 -2.39 27.01
C ASN A 545 -1.08 -2.76 26.85
N LEU A 546 -1.94 -1.81 27.14
CA LEU A 546 -3.35 -1.78 26.75
C LEU A 546 -3.48 -0.75 25.63
N TRP A 547 -3.73 -1.19 24.40
CA TRP A 547 -3.87 -0.29 23.26
C TRP A 547 -5.35 -0.09 22.95
N ILE A 548 -5.69 1.12 22.51
CA ILE A 548 -7.05 1.49 22.07
C ILE A 548 -6.94 2.23 20.74
N ASP A 549 -7.53 1.64 19.70
CA ASP A 549 -7.74 2.35 18.45
C ASP A 549 -9.11 3.01 18.48
N SER A 550 -9.15 4.27 18.04
CA SER A 550 -10.37 5.07 18.14
C SER A 550 -10.63 5.84 16.86
N TRP A 551 -11.91 6.01 16.52
CA TRP A 551 -12.31 6.90 15.44
C TRP A 551 -12.14 8.36 15.85
N VAL A 552 -11.50 9.14 14.99
CA VAL A 552 -11.33 10.59 15.12
C VAL A 552 -11.72 11.30 13.84
N ILE A 553 -12.05 12.59 13.94
CA ILE A 553 -12.41 13.44 12.81
C ILE A 553 -11.29 14.45 12.58
N PRO A 554 -10.56 14.41 11.46
CA PRO A 554 -9.58 15.44 11.12
C PRO A 554 -10.21 16.83 11.01
N LYS A 555 -9.48 17.86 11.43
CA LYS A 555 -9.96 19.25 11.43
C LYS A 555 -10.30 19.79 10.04
N ASN A 556 -9.68 19.22 8.99
CA ASN A 556 -9.93 19.55 7.59
C ASN A 556 -10.99 18.66 6.92
N ALA A 557 -11.71 17.81 7.69
CA ALA A 557 -12.81 16.99 7.21
C ALA A 557 -13.86 17.83 6.48
N ARG A 558 -14.35 17.34 5.34
CA ARG A 558 -15.33 18.07 4.50
C ARG A 558 -16.76 17.67 4.84
N ASN A 559 -16.96 16.44 5.29
CA ASN A 559 -18.25 15.84 5.58
C ASN A 559 -18.33 15.38 7.05
N LYS A 560 -18.08 16.29 7.99
CA LYS A 560 -18.08 15.99 9.44
C LYS A 560 -19.35 15.27 9.91
N GLU A 561 -20.53 15.72 9.48
CA GLU A 561 -21.80 15.06 9.84
C GLU A 561 -21.90 13.62 9.31
N ASN A 562 -21.28 13.32 8.16
CA ASN A 562 -21.23 11.95 7.63
C ASN A 562 -20.27 11.08 8.46
N ALA A 563 -19.16 11.65 8.93
CA ALA A 563 -18.23 10.98 9.83
C ALA A 563 -18.88 10.66 11.18
N GLU A 564 -19.66 11.59 11.74
CA GLU A 564 -20.40 11.36 13.00
C GLU A 564 -21.45 10.25 12.81
N LYS A 565 -22.19 10.22 11.68
CA LYS A 565 -23.11 9.11 11.36
C LYS A 565 -22.39 7.77 11.20
N TRP A 566 -21.18 7.77 10.62
CA TRP A 566 -20.36 6.58 10.48
C TRP A 566 -19.97 6.01 11.85
N ILE A 567 -19.49 6.87 12.74
CA ILE A 567 -19.12 6.47 14.11
C ILE A 567 -20.36 5.97 14.86
N ASP A 568 -21.50 6.65 14.75
CA ASP A 568 -22.76 6.23 15.38
C ASP A 568 -23.24 4.86 14.89
N PHE A 569 -23.14 4.63 13.58
CA PHE A 569 -23.51 3.36 12.97
C PHE A 569 -22.63 2.21 13.47
N LEU A 570 -21.32 2.43 13.58
CA LEU A 570 -20.38 1.42 14.11
C LEU A 570 -20.57 1.17 15.62
N CYS A 571 -21.11 2.13 16.37
CA CYS A 571 -21.46 1.94 17.78
C CYS A 571 -22.75 1.11 17.98
N ARG A 572 -23.47 0.76 16.91
CA ARG A 572 -24.67 -0.07 17.01
C ARG A 572 -24.31 -1.52 17.39
N PRO A 573 -24.93 -2.14 18.42
CA PRO A 573 -24.51 -3.45 18.93
C PRO A 573 -24.47 -4.59 17.91
N ASP A 574 -25.45 -4.66 17.00
CA ASP A 574 -25.50 -5.65 15.93
C ASP A 574 -24.36 -5.47 14.92
N ILE A 575 -24.02 -4.21 14.59
CA ILE A 575 -22.93 -3.86 13.69
C ILE A 575 -21.58 -4.18 14.34
N ALA A 576 -21.35 -3.69 15.55
CA ALA A 576 -20.13 -3.92 16.31
C ALA A 576 -19.88 -5.42 16.54
N LYS A 577 -20.91 -6.22 16.82
CA LYS A 577 -20.80 -7.68 16.95
C LYS A 577 -20.32 -8.32 15.64
N ARG A 578 -20.98 -8.05 14.51
CA ARG A 578 -20.58 -8.65 13.22
C ARG A 578 -19.15 -8.26 12.85
N ASN A 579 -18.82 -7.00 13.11
CA ASN A 579 -17.50 -6.48 12.84
C ASN A 579 -16.45 -7.20 13.68
N PHE A 580 -16.68 -7.37 15.00
CA PHE A 580 -15.85 -8.18 15.90
C PHE A 580 -15.72 -9.63 15.40
N GLU A 581 -16.81 -10.29 15.02
CA GLU A 581 -16.78 -11.69 14.54
C GLU A 581 -15.96 -11.84 13.24
N TYR A 582 -15.87 -10.79 12.44
CA TYR A 582 -15.08 -10.78 11.22
C TYR A 582 -13.61 -10.44 11.46
N ILE A 583 -13.30 -9.38 12.22
CA ILE A 583 -11.94 -8.86 12.41
C ILE A 583 -11.21 -9.51 13.60
N THR A 584 -11.95 -10.19 14.49
CA THR A 584 -11.47 -10.89 15.69
C THR A 584 -10.79 -10.05 16.78
N TYR A 585 -10.70 -8.73 16.61
CA TYR A 585 -10.21 -7.79 17.62
C TYR A 585 -11.29 -7.42 18.63
N ALA A 586 -10.93 -7.36 19.92
CA ALA A 586 -11.88 -7.16 21.02
C ALA A 586 -12.69 -5.87 20.87
N THR A 587 -14.00 -5.98 21.10
CA THR A 587 -14.91 -4.85 21.00
C THR A 587 -15.02 -4.09 22.33
N PRO A 588 -14.98 -2.75 22.33
CA PRO A 588 -15.29 -1.94 23.50
C PRO A 588 -16.80 -1.74 23.70
N ASN A 589 -17.63 -2.31 22.83
CA ASN A 589 -19.08 -2.14 22.84
C ASN A 589 -19.74 -3.20 23.73
N ARG A 590 -20.31 -2.77 24.86
CA ARG A 590 -20.98 -3.64 25.83
C ARG A 590 -22.17 -4.37 25.22
N GLY A 591 -22.98 -3.68 24.42
CA GLY A 591 -24.13 -4.29 23.77
C GLY A 591 -23.70 -5.40 22.78
N ALA A 592 -22.62 -5.18 22.04
CA ALA A 592 -22.05 -6.20 21.17
C ALA A 592 -21.50 -7.39 21.96
N PHE A 593 -20.76 -7.13 23.04
CA PHE A 593 -20.22 -8.15 23.93
C PHE A 593 -21.33 -9.06 24.50
N GLU A 594 -22.44 -8.48 24.97
CA GLU A 594 -23.59 -9.23 25.49
C GLU A 594 -24.27 -10.12 24.43
N LEU A 595 -24.12 -9.79 23.15
CA LEU A 595 -24.66 -10.56 22.02
C LEU A 595 -23.73 -11.68 21.55
N LEU A 596 -22.48 -11.74 22.01
CA LEU A 596 -21.51 -12.78 21.64
C LEU A 596 -21.89 -14.14 22.21
N ASP A 597 -21.36 -15.21 21.61
CA ASP A 597 -21.52 -16.55 22.17
C ASP A 597 -20.83 -16.65 23.55
N PRO A 598 -21.41 -17.39 24.51
CA PRO A 598 -20.89 -17.46 25.89
C PRO A 598 -19.43 -17.94 25.99
N GLU A 599 -18.96 -18.73 25.03
CA GLU A 599 -17.57 -19.20 24.96
C GLU A 599 -16.61 -18.04 24.67
N LEU A 600 -16.96 -17.15 23.73
CA LEU A 600 -16.17 -15.95 23.42
C LEU A 600 -16.20 -14.95 24.57
N GLN A 601 -17.35 -14.78 25.24
CA GLN A 601 -17.44 -13.93 26.44
C GLN A 601 -16.54 -14.39 27.59
N GLN A 602 -16.23 -15.70 27.64
CA GLN A 602 -15.37 -16.30 28.66
C GLN A 602 -13.91 -16.41 28.23
N ASN A 603 -13.58 -16.06 26.98
CA ASN A 603 -12.22 -16.12 26.48
C ASN A 603 -11.38 -14.99 27.09
N LYS A 604 -10.57 -15.33 28.09
CA LYS A 604 -9.73 -14.37 28.84
C LYS A 604 -8.55 -13.80 28.07
N ALA A 605 -8.17 -14.41 26.95
CA ALA A 605 -7.17 -13.82 26.07
C ALA A 605 -7.71 -12.60 25.32
N VAL A 606 -9.01 -12.62 24.97
CA VAL A 606 -9.66 -11.54 24.20
C VAL A 606 -10.36 -10.55 25.12
N PHE A 607 -11.05 -11.06 26.14
CA PHE A 607 -11.79 -10.29 27.16
C PHE A 607 -11.25 -10.62 28.55
N PRO A 608 -10.02 -10.16 28.89
CA PRO A 608 -9.48 -10.32 30.23
C PRO A 608 -10.32 -9.56 31.27
N ASP A 609 -10.21 -9.98 32.52
CA ASP A 609 -10.87 -9.26 33.63
C ASP A 609 -10.14 -7.94 33.90
N TRP A 610 -10.88 -6.88 34.21
CA TRP A 610 -10.27 -5.58 34.51
C TRP A 610 -9.29 -5.62 35.70
N ASP A 611 -9.47 -6.56 36.62
CA ASP A 611 -8.54 -6.78 37.73
C ASP A 611 -7.15 -7.22 37.26
N SER A 612 -7.04 -7.96 36.15
CA SER A 612 -5.73 -8.35 35.58
C SER A 612 -5.09 -7.24 34.74
N LEU A 613 -5.79 -6.11 34.54
CA LEU A 613 -5.31 -4.96 33.76
C LEU A 613 -5.03 -3.72 34.60
N GLN A 614 -5.01 -3.84 35.94
CA GLN A 614 -4.80 -2.70 36.84
C GLN A 614 -3.44 -2.02 36.60
N ASP A 615 -2.41 -2.81 36.31
CA ASP A 615 -1.04 -2.34 36.04
C ASP A 615 -0.74 -2.18 34.53
N ALA A 616 -1.76 -2.36 33.68
CA ALA A 616 -1.64 -2.12 32.24
C ALA A 616 -1.66 -0.61 31.93
N GLU A 617 -0.86 -0.20 30.96
CA GLU A 617 -0.70 1.21 30.57
C GLU A 617 -0.96 1.39 29.07
N VAL A 618 -1.52 2.54 28.71
CA VAL A 618 -1.70 2.96 27.31
C VAL A 618 -0.44 3.70 26.84
N TYR A 619 -0.05 3.53 25.58
CA TYR A 619 1.09 4.28 25.05
C TYR A 619 0.78 5.78 24.98
N GLN A 620 1.77 6.59 25.34
CA GLN A 620 1.74 8.04 25.20
C GLN A 620 2.76 8.48 24.16
N TYR A 621 2.48 9.63 23.54
CA TYR A 621 3.45 10.32 22.70
C TYR A 621 4.53 10.94 23.59
N LEU A 622 5.77 10.46 23.44
CA LEU A 622 6.90 10.86 24.31
C LEU A 622 7.71 12.04 23.75
N GLY A 623 7.38 12.50 22.54
CA GLY A 623 8.14 13.53 21.83
C GLY A 623 9.31 12.98 21.00
N ASP A 624 9.66 13.70 19.94
CA ASP A 624 10.62 13.22 18.93
C ASP A 624 12.04 12.96 19.49
N GLU A 625 12.45 13.69 20.54
CA GLU A 625 13.74 13.49 21.20
C GLU A 625 13.81 12.15 21.94
N VAL A 626 12.75 11.79 22.67
CA VAL A 626 12.66 10.53 23.41
C VAL A 626 12.50 9.36 22.44
N ASP A 627 11.66 9.50 21.40
CA ASP A 627 11.53 8.48 20.35
C ASP A 627 12.88 8.21 19.65
N SER A 628 13.67 9.26 19.41
CA SER A 628 15.02 9.12 18.85
C SER A 628 15.95 8.34 19.78
N LEU A 629 15.88 8.58 21.09
CA LEU A 629 16.64 7.84 22.09
C LEU A 629 16.27 6.35 22.11
N TYR A 630 14.98 6.02 22.20
CA TYR A 630 14.51 4.63 22.11
C TYR A 630 15.02 3.93 20.85
N ASN A 631 14.97 4.59 19.70
CA ASN A 631 15.48 4.06 18.43
C ASN A 631 17.01 3.87 18.40
N GLU A 632 17.77 4.74 19.07
CA GLU A 632 19.22 4.60 19.21
C GLU A 632 19.56 3.39 20.08
N LEU A 633 18.95 3.30 21.27
CA LEU A 633 19.16 2.18 22.19
C LEU A 633 18.73 0.84 21.56
N TRP A 634 17.63 0.82 20.79
CA TRP A 634 17.20 -0.37 20.08
C TRP A 634 18.22 -0.84 19.03
N LYS A 635 18.86 0.09 18.32
CA LYS A 635 19.94 -0.26 17.38
C LYS A 635 21.13 -0.88 18.11
N GLU A 636 21.45 -0.41 19.30
CA GLU A 636 22.49 -1.01 20.14
C GLU A 636 22.13 -2.44 20.55
N VAL A 637 20.89 -2.68 21.04
CA VAL A 637 20.38 -4.03 21.33
C VAL A 637 20.53 -4.91 20.10
N LYS A 638 20.06 -4.47 18.93
CA LYS A 638 20.13 -5.24 17.68
C LYS A 638 21.56 -5.44 17.15
N SER A 639 22.54 -4.67 17.61
CA SER A 639 23.93 -4.78 17.16
C SER A 639 24.82 -5.72 17.98
N ASN A 640 24.49 -5.99 19.26
CA ASN A 640 25.28 -6.86 20.16
C ASN A 640 25.06 -8.35 19.92
#